data_AF-A0A974DWR1-F1
#
_entry.id   AF-A0A974DWR1-F1
#
_cell.length_a   1.000
_cell.length_b   1.000
_cell.length_c   1.000
_cell.angle_alpha   90.00
_cell.angle_beta   90.00
_cell.angle_gamma   90.00
#
_symmetry.space_group_name_H-M   'P 1'
#
loop_
_entity.id
_entity.type
_entity.pdbx_description
1 polymer ?
#
loop_
_entity_poly.entity_id
_entity_poly.type
_entity_poly.pdbx_seq_one_letter_code
_entity_poly.pdbx_strand_id
1 'polypeptide(L)'
;MEPAPKKAKLSNVLIRLCDAFTRTDGNIICPLIKAENSVRVLYKLQKKVLLRIVQKAGAANRLTDPTFLWKSAASGRKMEGNLFVEYSTSQSFKENNLKQYQKTMAQKLTEESKVKHVLIDCVRDTEEIIPQPIISETSFELHKLKLCYEGLMEISKEFDKEPDLIVAADTIKSNLDDLRGQYTKFAVLSQNGKGKSFILNLLLLLTADNEKEYRQNNQNLKLPYVNIEENKTVEETEEDEYLPDVVKDVLKTAADKKQLARAVIEPLCCRLPRIVQQSNNSFSNLATYFSTRSRIDVEPFILAQKEIEGSYESTTKCIIHMRYGTVYQMSVNYFTEEELQQQLFDLVTLNEDSSSQMDELNEHIKERALECLKARFEILTDHGIPSDLQEMKGKFQSFKDIVLSEDVQQFAGKTELYIGNGRNALVDRLAMQALVRQLTTSQEEDKDKADEYKKRIAAVKEIVIYLPSKILYGGKEILEMPGTDDSDPIAMDFIKTALNEVDAVIVVSDFAFKIAEKEVKDMLFGSGFANYWKENPCNYKLMLLAYPEKNLKWQFGKDDSEIIKKLAEEENKKRKAELTLISKMLKMDTLPEDLKNSIITAYILPVLHTSILAQSIEQGEEYRVFQKNQTFLKYTGISNLITIIDEFVSSRQNVTSATKEVEAQLSQFHREIHSGSYTEAARSVLHVLNNRESRNIVESEIGKNIDELLIDFDKRIKEALCEVVDTMVDAVLKENLVQAKRNWKGHKHRIQSVGVFNPHFCGRNPVYKVLLYSVFFDDLEDKKIQIFQEIKFRIEGLRNKFKRKILQQCTKDLNKRLEDNHDLHDPFTLKFVQDTIESQLDEALAWYLGKKRRPFNGKTMKKCFEESQNLSFKKYILLPSYRSNSSLEIAKQNTEKNMEICIMEIKKLFLQKLFSLHKERLKSLYGKLMTPKGTSKMWQRLVHQMKLISKDRDHRKPSEILDDFIHMV
;
A
#
# COMPACT_ATOMS: atom_id res chain seq x y z
N MET A 1 49.89 32.26 19.57
CA MET A 1 49.17 31.34 18.67
C MET A 1 49.80 29.97 18.85
N GLU A 2 49.09 29.03 19.48
CA GLU A 2 49.54 27.64 19.52
C GLU A 2 49.55 27.06 18.10
N PRO A 3 50.55 26.22 17.75
CA PRO A 3 50.55 25.53 16.47
C PRO A 3 49.36 24.57 16.43
N ALA A 4 48.62 24.57 15.32
CA ALA A 4 47.56 23.60 15.09
C ALA A 4 48.11 22.17 15.32
N PRO A 5 47.41 21.30 16.06
CA PRO A 5 47.90 19.96 16.33
C PRO A 5 48.19 19.24 15.01
N LYS A 6 49.39 18.67 14.87
CA LYS A 6 49.78 17.88 13.70
C LYS A 6 48.82 16.69 13.60
N LYS A 7 47.93 16.72 12.60
CA LYS A 7 46.99 15.63 12.29
C LYS A 7 47.78 14.32 12.11
N ALA A 8 47.36 13.27 12.82
CA ALA A 8 48.02 11.96 12.78
C ALA A 8 47.94 11.39 11.36
N LYS A 9 49.11 11.10 10.74
CA LYS A 9 49.17 10.36 9.48
C LYS A 9 48.74 8.92 9.73
N LEU A 10 47.72 8.45 9.01
CA LEU A 10 47.35 7.04 8.98
C LEU A 10 48.48 6.22 8.34
N SER A 11 48.90 5.14 8.99
CA SER A 11 49.92 4.21 8.48
C SER A 11 49.39 3.26 7.41
N ASN A 12 48.06 3.10 7.32
CA ASN A 12 47.36 2.20 6.41
C ASN A 12 46.53 2.99 5.39
N VAL A 13 46.27 2.38 4.23
CA VAL A 13 45.36 2.97 3.24
C VAL A 13 43.93 2.67 3.67
N LEU A 14 43.17 3.73 3.95
CA LEU A 14 41.77 3.63 4.36
C LEU A 14 40.89 4.20 3.24
N ILE A 15 40.07 3.34 2.64
CA ILE A 15 39.06 3.73 1.64
C ILE A 15 37.71 3.76 2.33
N ARG A 16 36.95 4.84 2.13
CA ARG A 16 35.57 4.96 2.61
C ARG A 16 34.61 4.69 1.45
N LEU A 17 33.59 3.91 1.74
CA LEU A 17 32.48 3.54 0.84
C LEU A 17 31.18 4.04 1.49
N CYS A 18 30.47 4.90 0.75
CA CYS A 18 29.31 5.63 1.24
C CYS A 18 28.23 5.62 0.16
N ASP A 19 26.96 5.50 0.54
CA ASP A 19 25.86 5.77 -0.40
C ASP A 19 25.90 7.25 -0.78
N ALA A 20 25.78 7.56 -2.07
CA ALA A 20 25.69 8.94 -2.53
C ALA A 20 24.24 9.41 -2.48
N PHE A 21 24.05 10.68 -2.11
CA PHE A 21 22.82 11.38 -2.47
C PHE A 21 22.79 11.59 -3.98
N THR A 22 21.60 11.57 -4.56
CA THR A 22 21.38 11.86 -5.98
C THR A 22 20.47 13.07 -6.10
N ARG A 23 20.46 13.71 -7.27
CA ARG A 23 19.49 14.76 -7.57
C ARG A 23 18.30 14.18 -8.32
N THR A 24 17.11 14.66 -8.00
CA THR A 24 15.89 14.39 -8.78
C THR A 24 15.87 15.21 -10.07
N ASP A 25 14.88 15.01 -10.93
CA ASP A 25 14.75 15.78 -12.17
C ASP A 25 14.49 17.29 -11.92
N GLY A 26 13.98 17.64 -10.74
CA GLY A 26 13.86 19.04 -10.29
C GLY A 26 15.16 19.63 -9.74
N ASN A 27 16.28 18.91 -9.89
CA ASN A 27 17.59 19.29 -9.37
C ASN A 27 17.64 19.43 -7.83
N ILE A 28 16.74 18.76 -7.10
CA ILE A 28 16.69 18.73 -5.63
C ILE A 28 17.43 17.49 -5.13
N ILE A 29 18.23 17.62 -4.07
CA ILE A 29 18.93 16.48 -3.49
C ILE A 29 17.92 15.51 -2.85
N CYS A 30 17.90 14.28 -3.33
CA CYS A 30 17.00 13.21 -2.90
C CYS A 30 17.47 12.61 -1.56
N PRO A 31 16.66 12.65 -0.48
CA PRO A 31 17.05 12.13 0.82
C PRO A 31 16.87 10.61 0.93
N LEU A 32 16.21 9.94 -0.02
CA LEU A 32 15.95 8.50 -0.01
C LEU A 32 16.78 7.74 -1.06
N ILE A 33 17.19 6.52 -0.71
CA ILE A 33 17.74 5.54 -1.64
C ILE A 33 17.01 4.20 -1.48
N LYS A 34 16.77 3.49 -2.60
CA LYS A 34 16.21 2.12 -2.56
C LYS A 34 17.26 1.18 -1.95
N ALA A 35 16.83 0.23 -1.12
CA ALA A 35 17.74 -0.65 -0.39
C ALA A 35 18.68 -1.44 -1.32
N GLU A 36 18.18 -1.93 -2.44
CA GLU A 36 18.95 -2.64 -3.48
C GLU A 36 20.05 -1.79 -4.14
N ASN A 37 19.94 -0.46 -4.09
CA ASN A 37 20.95 0.45 -4.63
C ASN A 37 22.04 0.81 -3.60
N SER A 38 21.92 0.38 -2.34
CA SER A 38 22.80 0.81 -1.24
C SER A 38 23.97 -0.14 -1.00
N VAL A 39 25.19 0.42 -0.88
CA VAL A 39 26.39 -0.33 -0.49
C VAL A 39 26.33 -0.79 0.97
N ARG A 40 25.64 -0.05 1.84
CA ARG A 40 25.43 -0.44 3.24
C ARG A 40 24.56 -1.70 3.34
N VAL A 41 23.51 -1.76 2.52
CA VAL A 41 22.64 -2.94 2.44
C VAL A 41 23.38 -4.12 1.82
N LEU A 42 24.15 -3.89 0.75
CA LEU A 42 25.01 -4.92 0.16
C LEU A 42 26.02 -5.48 1.16
N TYR A 43 26.66 -4.63 1.99
CA TYR A 43 27.55 -5.11 3.05
C TYR A 43 26.82 -5.95 4.09
N LYS A 44 25.62 -5.53 4.50
CA LYS A 44 24.82 -6.24 5.51
C LYS A 44 24.32 -7.59 5.01
N LEU A 45 23.82 -7.66 3.77
CA LEU A 45 23.17 -8.86 3.23
C LEU A 45 24.13 -9.73 2.40
N GLN A 46 25.09 -9.15 1.69
CA GLN A 46 25.94 -9.89 0.75
C GLN A 46 27.43 -9.49 0.87
N LYS A 47 27.96 -9.49 2.11
CA LYS A 47 29.36 -9.10 2.41
C LYS A 47 30.40 -9.78 1.52
N LYS A 48 30.22 -11.06 1.18
CA LYS A 48 31.14 -11.81 0.31
C LYS A 48 31.16 -11.31 -1.12
N VAL A 49 30.02 -10.85 -1.65
CA VAL A 49 29.95 -10.20 -2.98
C VAL A 49 30.77 -8.91 -2.93
N LEU A 50 30.51 -8.05 -1.93
CA LEU A 50 31.26 -6.81 -1.78
C LEU A 50 32.76 -7.03 -1.58
N LEU A 51 33.17 -8.03 -0.78
CA LEU A 51 34.58 -8.40 -0.59
C LEU A 51 35.26 -8.74 -1.91
N ARG A 52 34.64 -9.58 -2.74
CA ARG A 52 35.16 -9.96 -4.06
C ARG A 52 35.33 -8.74 -4.97
N ILE A 53 34.34 -7.85 -4.98
CA ILE A 53 34.39 -6.62 -5.78
C ILE A 53 35.55 -5.72 -5.30
N VAL A 54 35.68 -5.53 -3.99
CA VAL A 54 36.72 -4.70 -3.36
C VAL A 54 38.13 -5.27 -3.60
N GLN A 55 38.30 -6.59 -3.56
CA GLN A 55 39.55 -7.27 -3.92
C GLN A 55 39.91 -7.08 -5.39
N LYS A 56 38.94 -7.27 -6.30
CA LYS A 56 39.16 -7.06 -7.75
C LYS A 56 39.55 -5.61 -8.06
N ALA A 57 38.88 -4.63 -7.44
CA ALA A 57 39.20 -3.22 -7.60
C ALA A 57 40.60 -2.87 -7.02
N GLY A 58 40.98 -3.50 -5.91
CA GLY A 58 42.27 -3.32 -5.26
C GLY A 58 43.44 -3.99 -5.96
N ALA A 59 43.22 -5.12 -6.65
CA ALA A 59 44.26 -5.92 -7.29
C ALA A 59 45.12 -5.12 -8.29
N ALA A 60 44.49 -4.25 -9.08
CA ALA A 60 45.19 -3.37 -10.03
C ALA A 60 46.19 -2.40 -9.36
N ASN A 61 46.01 -2.15 -8.05
CA ASN A 61 46.82 -1.26 -7.24
C ASN A 61 47.63 -1.99 -6.15
N ARG A 62 47.77 -3.32 -6.24
CA ARG A 62 48.42 -4.18 -5.22
C ARG A 62 47.79 -4.07 -3.82
N LEU A 63 46.49 -3.79 -3.76
CA LEU A 63 45.69 -3.77 -2.54
C LEU A 63 44.90 -5.08 -2.45
N THR A 64 45.49 -6.12 -1.88
CA THR A 64 44.99 -7.51 -1.96
C THR A 64 44.19 -7.96 -0.76
N ASP A 65 44.44 -7.39 0.42
CA ASP A 65 43.93 -7.90 1.70
C ASP A 65 43.03 -6.86 2.41
N PRO A 66 41.80 -6.61 1.91
CA PRO A 66 40.89 -5.62 2.49
C PRO A 66 40.28 -6.10 3.81
N THR A 67 40.25 -5.23 4.80
CA THR A 67 39.50 -5.41 6.04
C THR A 67 38.36 -4.41 6.12
N PHE A 68 37.11 -4.88 6.27
CA PHE A 68 35.97 -4.00 6.44
C PHE A 68 35.83 -3.53 7.89
N LEU A 69 35.69 -2.23 8.07
CA LEU A 69 35.45 -1.59 9.35
C LEU A 69 34.15 -0.78 9.27
N TRP A 70 33.14 -1.18 10.04
CA TRP A 70 31.89 -0.41 10.16
C TRP A 70 32.03 0.80 11.10
N LYS A 71 33.09 0.81 11.92
CA LYS A 71 33.49 1.92 12.78
C LYS A 71 34.95 2.21 12.47
N SER A 72 35.28 3.47 12.20
CA SER A 72 36.68 3.85 12.05
C SER A 72 37.41 3.68 13.38
N ALA A 73 38.41 2.78 13.41
CA ALA A 73 39.27 2.57 14.58
C ALA A 73 40.03 3.84 14.99
N ALA A 74 40.24 4.76 14.05
CA ALA A 74 40.99 5.98 14.24
C ALA A 74 40.22 7.13 14.94
N SER A 75 38.88 7.10 14.95
CA SER A 75 38.07 8.21 15.54
C SER A 75 37.29 7.84 16.80
N GLY A 76 37.09 6.55 17.10
CA GLY A 76 36.31 6.08 18.26
C GLY A 76 34.82 6.47 18.26
N ARG A 77 34.34 7.24 17.27
CA ARG A 77 32.95 7.69 17.17
C ARG A 77 32.05 6.57 16.61
N LYS A 78 30.86 6.39 17.21
CA LYS A 78 29.79 5.55 16.62
C LYS A 78 29.25 6.27 15.38
N MET A 79 29.72 5.90 14.19
CA MET A 79 29.20 6.42 12.92
C MET A 79 28.32 5.33 12.30
N GLU A 80 27.01 5.50 12.33
CA GLU A 80 26.13 4.61 11.59
C GLU A 80 26.30 4.86 10.09
N GLY A 81 26.73 3.83 9.35
CA GLY A 81 26.55 3.79 7.89
C GLY A 81 27.75 4.15 7.01
N ASN A 82 28.89 4.61 7.54
CA ASN A 82 30.10 4.74 6.71
C ASN A 82 30.88 3.42 6.75
N LEU A 83 31.05 2.78 5.58
CA LEU A 83 31.81 1.54 5.47
C LEU A 83 33.25 1.87 5.12
N PHE A 84 34.21 1.46 5.93
CA PHE A 84 35.62 1.64 5.63
C PHE A 84 36.26 0.33 5.20
N VAL A 85 37.20 0.41 4.26
CA VAL A 85 38.03 -0.68 3.78
C VAL A 85 39.48 -0.30 4.08
N GLU A 86 40.07 -1.02 5.01
CA GLU A 86 41.46 -0.86 5.39
C GLU A 86 42.34 -1.83 4.60
N TYR A 87 43.45 -1.32 4.08
CA TYR A 87 44.50 -2.11 3.44
C TYR A 87 45.85 -1.85 4.10
N SER A 88 46.52 -2.92 4.48
CA SER A 88 47.91 -2.90 4.93
C SER A 88 48.83 -2.78 3.72
N THR A 89 49.49 -1.63 3.54
CA THR A 89 50.44 -1.43 2.44
C THR A 89 51.57 -0.48 2.82
N SER A 90 52.78 -0.78 2.35
CA SER A 90 53.97 0.05 2.51
C SER A 90 54.13 1.10 1.40
N GLN A 91 53.27 1.09 0.38
CA GLN A 91 53.35 1.98 -0.77
C GLN A 91 52.36 3.16 -0.68
N SER A 92 52.78 4.33 -1.14
CA SER A 92 51.93 5.52 -1.17
C SER A 92 50.78 5.36 -2.18
N PHE A 93 49.53 5.43 -1.73
CA PHE A 93 48.34 5.43 -2.59
C PHE A 93 48.13 6.81 -3.23
N LYS A 94 48.49 6.94 -4.52
CA LYS A 94 48.43 8.20 -5.27
C LYS A 94 47.05 8.43 -5.88
N GLU A 95 46.77 9.66 -6.30
CA GLU A 95 45.46 10.08 -6.84
C GLU A 95 45.03 9.32 -8.12
N ASN A 96 45.97 9.02 -9.01
CA ASN A 96 45.68 8.22 -10.21
C ASN A 96 45.24 6.78 -9.86
N ASN A 97 45.81 6.21 -8.79
CA ASN A 97 45.44 4.88 -8.29
C ASN A 97 44.01 4.89 -7.74
N LEU A 98 43.63 5.98 -7.04
CA LEU A 98 42.27 6.18 -6.54
C LEU A 98 41.26 6.28 -7.70
N LYS A 99 41.54 7.06 -8.75
CA LYS A 99 40.65 7.18 -9.91
C LYS A 99 40.41 5.84 -10.62
N GLN A 100 41.47 5.04 -10.78
CA GLN A 100 41.36 3.70 -11.36
C GLN A 100 40.55 2.76 -10.45
N TYR A 101 40.79 2.80 -9.14
CA TYR A 101 40.03 2.05 -8.15
C TYR A 101 38.54 2.41 -8.19
N GLN A 102 38.21 3.70 -8.13
CA GLN A 102 36.84 4.23 -8.20
C GLN A 102 36.11 3.74 -9.45
N LYS A 103 36.73 3.86 -10.64
CA LYS A 103 36.13 3.42 -11.90
C LYS A 103 35.84 1.92 -11.90
N THR A 104 36.81 1.11 -11.50
CA THR A 104 36.67 -0.35 -11.45
C THR A 104 35.60 -0.77 -10.44
N MET A 105 35.62 -0.14 -9.26
CA MET A 105 34.68 -0.41 -8.19
C MET A 105 33.24 -0.05 -8.58
N ALA A 106 33.00 1.13 -9.13
CA ALA A 106 31.68 1.57 -9.57
C ALA A 106 31.11 0.68 -10.70
N GLN A 107 31.96 0.29 -11.66
CA GLN A 107 31.58 -0.63 -12.74
C GLN A 107 31.17 -1.98 -12.16
N LYS A 108 32.00 -2.59 -11.30
CA LYS A 108 31.73 -3.92 -10.73
C LYS A 108 30.57 -3.94 -9.74
N LEU A 109 30.36 -2.87 -8.98
CA LEU A 109 29.14 -2.73 -8.18
C LEU A 109 27.88 -2.76 -9.05
N THR A 110 27.91 -2.13 -10.23
CA THR A 110 26.74 -2.10 -11.13
C THR A 110 26.55 -3.40 -11.90
N GLU A 111 27.64 -4.11 -12.25
CA GLU A 111 27.59 -5.37 -12.99
C GLU A 111 27.28 -6.58 -12.11
N GLU A 112 27.94 -6.68 -10.95
CA GLU A 112 27.86 -7.84 -10.04
C GLU A 112 26.82 -7.63 -8.93
N SER A 113 26.24 -6.43 -8.81
CA SER A 113 25.17 -6.11 -7.86
C SER A 113 24.22 -5.05 -8.43
N LYS A 114 23.22 -4.63 -7.67
CA LYS A 114 22.32 -3.51 -8.03
C LYS A 114 22.73 -2.18 -7.40
N VAL A 115 23.86 -2.13 -6.69
CA VAL A 115 24.32 -0.91 -6.00
C VAL A 115 24.64 0.19 -7.01
N LYS A 116 24.10 1.38 -6.79
CA LYS A 116 24.26 2.55 -7.66
C LYS A 116 24.75 3.73 -6.83
N HIS A 117 25.45 4.66 -7.49
CA HIS A 117 25.81 5.96 -6.92
C HIS A 117 26.51 5.84 -5.56
N VAL A 118 27.76 5.36 -5.55
CA VAL A 118 28.58 5.20 -4.34
C VAL A 118 29.67 6.27 -4.34
N LEU A 119 29.82 6.96 -3.21
CA LEU A 119 30.96 7.82 -2.93
C LEU A 119 32.10 6.94 -2.43
N ILE A 120 33.25 7.05 -3.10
CA ILE A 120 34.44 6.27 -2.82
C ILE A 120 35.60 7.24 -2.67
N ASP A 121 36.17 7.32 -1.48
CA ASP A 121 37.23 8.28 -1.19
C ASP A 121 38.32 7.69 -0.31
N CYS A 122 39.54 8.19 -0.45
CA CYS A 122 40.67 7.81 0.40
C CYS A 122 40.71 8.74 1.61
N VAL A 123 40.48 8.19 2.80
CA VAL A 123 40.39 8.93 4.05
C VAL A 123 41.77 9.46 4.41
N ARG A 124 41.94 10.78 4.28
CA ARG A 124 43.15 11.51 4.73
C ARG A 124 42.93 12.21 6.06
N ASP A 125 41.68 12.50 6.39
CA ASP A 125 41.22 13.14 7.62
C ASP A 125 40.04 12.33 8.17
N THR A 126 40.15 11.88 9.42
CA THR A 126 39.13 11.05 10.08
C THR A 126 38.04 11.89 10.75
N GLU A 127 38.15 13.22 10.73
CA GLU A 127 37.14 14.13 11.29
C GLU A 127 36.00 14.44 10.31
N GLU A 128 36.19 14.26 9.00
CA GLU A 128 35.20 14.61 7.98
C GLU A 128 34.08 13.56 7.91
N ILE A 129 32.86 13.95 8.30
CA ILE A 129 31.68 13.07 8.36
C ILE A 129 30.88 13.19 7.05
N ILE A 130 30.80 12.11 6.27
CA ILE A 130 29.87 12.04 5.13
C ILE A 130 28.48 11.60 5.63
N PRO A 131 27.44 12.43 5.50
CA PRO A 131 26.06 12.03 5.76
C PRO A 131 25.60 10.99 4.73
N GLN A 132 24.63 10.16 5.12
CA GLN A 132 24.10 9.09 4.28
C GLN A 132 22.61 9.32 3.97
N PRO A 133 22.12 8.96 2.78
CA PRO A 133 20.69 8.94 2.49
C PRO A 133 19.94 7.96 3.39
N ILE A 134 18.64 8.17 3.55
CA ILE A 134 17.74 7.30 4.31
C ILE A 134 17.42 6.08 3.46
N ILE A 135 17.57 4.89 4.05
CA ILE A 135 17.07 3.64 3.49
C ILE A 135 15.78 3.32 4.25
N SER A 136 14.69 3.22 3.51
CA SER A 136 13.40 2.80 4.06
C SER A 136 13.51 1.36 4.61
N GLU A 137 12.99 1.14 5.82
CA GLU A 137 12.88 -0.17 6.46
C GLU A 137 12.03 -1.12 5.60
N THR A 138 10.91 -0.61 5.07
CA THR A 138 10.06 -1.38 4.16
C THR A 138 10.85 -1.82 2.91
N SER A 139 11.63 -0.93 2.31
CA SER A 139 12.47 -1.25 1.16
C SER A 139 13.56 -2.26 1.51
N PHE A 140 14.16 -2.15 2.70
CA PHE A 140 15.18 -3.07 3.17
C PHE A 140 14.63 -4.48 3.35
N GLU A 141 13.52 -4.63 4.07
CA GLU A 141 12.92 -5.94 4.34
C GLU A 141 12.39 -6.60 3.06
N LEU A 142 11.78 -5.85 2.14
CA LEU A 142 11.38 -6.37 0.83
C LEU A 142 12.58 -6.85 0.00
N HIS A 143 13.69 -6.11 0.03
CA HIS A 143 14.90 -6.50 -0.67
C HIS A 143 15.54 -7.75 -0.03
N LYS A 144 15.56 -7.83 1.31
CA LYS A 144 16.02 -9.00 2.05
C LYS A 144 15.21 -10.24 1.64
N LEU A 145 13.89 -10.18 1.67
CA LEU A 145 13.02 -11.28 1.23
C LEU A 145 13.26 -11.67 -0.24
N LYS A 146 13.48 -10.69 -1.12
CA LYS A 146 13.81 -10.96 -2.53
C LYS A 146 15.15 -11.71 -2.67
N LEU A 147 16.18 -11.28 -1.96
CA LEU A 147 17.48 -11.98 -1.97
C LEU A 147 17.37 -13.37 -1.36
N CYS A 148 16.55 -13.56 -0.31
CA CYS A 148 16.27 -14.89 0.23
C CYS A 148 15.64 -15.80 -0.85
N TYR A 149 14.63 -15.30 -1.57
CA TYR A 149 14.02 -16.04 -2.67
C TYR A 149 15.02 -16.40 -3.76
N GLU A 150 15.77 -15.40 -4.28
CA GLU A 150 16.74 -15.59 -5.36
C GLU A 150 17.86 -16.57 -4.94
N GLY A 151 18.39 -16.42 -3.72
CA GLY A 151 19.42 -17.32 -3.21
C GLY A 151 18.92 -18.74 -3.00
N LEU A 152 17.69 -18.94 -2.52
CA LEU A 152 17.11 -20.30 -2.43
C LEU A 152 16.92 -20.94 -3.80
N MET A 153 16.50 -20.18 -4.81
CA MET A 153 16.37 -20.65 -6.19
C MET A 153 17.73 -20.96 -6.85
N GLU A 154 18.82 -20.33 -6.39
CA GLU A 154 20.18 -20.62 -6.87
C GLU A 154 20.73 -21.87 -6.17
N ILE A 155 20.63 -21.95 -4.85
CA ILE A 155 20.98 -23.13 -4.05
C ILE A 155 20.18 -24.35 -4.54
N SER A 156 18.89 -24.19 -4.89
CA SER A 156 18.08 -25.31 -5.39
C SER A 156 18.62 -25.93 -6.69
N LYS A 157 19.39 -25.19 -7.50
CA LYS A 157 20.00 -25.69 -8.75
C LYS A 157 21.27 -26.52 -8.51
N GLU A 158 21.99 -26.26 -7.42
CA GLU A 158 23.26 -26.93 -7.10
C GLU A 158 23.11 -28.13 -6.15
N PHE A 159 21.95 -28.23 -5.51
CA PHE A 159 21.63 -29.33 -4.60
C PHE A 159 20.69 -30.33 -5.28
N ASP A 160 20.87 -31.63 -5.01
CA ASP A 160 19.84 -32.68 -5.19
C ASP A 160 18.57 -32.44 -4.30
N LYS A 161 18.45 -31.25 -3.69
CA LYS A 161 17.42 -30.77 -2.75
C LYS A 161 16.52 -29.68 -3.34
N GLU A 162 16.33 -29.75 -4.65
CA GLU A 162 15.54 -28.81 -5.44
C GLU A 162 14.10 -28.57 -4.91
N PRO A 163 13.30 -29.57 -4.49
CA PRO A 163 11.88 -29.36 -4.20
C PRO A 163 11.58 -28.52 -2.95
N ASP A 164 12.27 -28.75 -1.82
CA ASP A 164 11.97 -28.05 -0.56
C ASP A 164 12.47 -26.61 -0.57
N LEU A 165 13.64 -26.41 -1.18
CA LEU A 165 14.18 -25.07 -1.44
C LEU A 165 13.27 -24.31 -2.42
N ILE A 166 12.74 -24.98 -3.45
CA ILE A 166 11.73 -24.40 -4.34
C ILE A 166 10.45 -24.06 -3.57
N VAL A 167 9.94 -24.91 -2.67
CA VAL A 167 8.70 -24.51 -1.97
C VAL A 167 8.93 -23.42 -0.92
N ALA A 168 10.08 -23.41 -0.24
CA ALA A 168 10.46 -22.29 0.61
C ALA A 168 10.56 -21.01 -0.22
N ALA A 169 11.23 -21.08 -1.38
CA ALA A 169 11.32 -19.99 -2.34
C ALA A 169 9.94 -19.54 -2.84
N ASP A 170 9.06 -20.45 -3.27
CA ASP A 170 7.69 -20.15 -3.70
C ASP A 170 6.85 -19.54 -2.57
N THR A 171 7.07 -19.97 -1.33
CA THR A 171 6.39 -19.41 -0.15
C THR A 171 6.87 -17.98 0.12
N ILE A 172 8.17 -17.73 0.01
CA ILE A 172 8.74 -16.38 0.10
C ILE A 172 8.26 -15.51 -1.04
N LYS A 173 8.25 -16.02 -2.28
CA LYS A 173 7.76 -15.33 -3.47
C LYS A 173 6.29 -14.95 -3.31
N SER A 174 5.45 -15.89 -2.90
CA SER A 174 4.04 -15.59 -2.59
C SER A 174 3.93 -14.55 -1.47
N ASN A 175 4.71 -14.66 -0.39
CA ASN A 175 4.69 -13.64 0.65
C ASN A 175 5.10 -12.25 0.10
N LEU A 176 6.12 -12.18 -0.74
CA LEU A 176 6.61 -10.96 -1.38
C LEU A 176 5.58 -10.35 -2.34
N ASP A 177 4.98 -11.15 -3.22
CA ASP A 177 3.95 -10.72 -4.17
C ASP A 177 2.74 -10.15 -3.45
N ASP A 178 2.36 -10.76 -2.34
CA ASP A 178 1.24 -10.29 -1.54
C ASP A 178 1.55 -9.09 -0.66
N LEU A 179 2.80 -8.93 -0.20
CA LEU A 179 3.25 -7.71 0.45
C LEU A 179 3.26 -6.54 -0.54
N ARG A 180 3.67 -6.79 -1.79
CA ARG A 180 3.58 -5.81 -2.88
C ARG A 180 2.14 -5.45 -3.26
N GLY A 181 1.22 -6.41 -3.14
CA GLY A 181 -0.22 -6.20 -3.40
C GLY A 181 -0.98 -5.51 -2.26
N GLN A 182 -0.37 -5.34 -1.07
CA GLN A 182 -1.00 -4.72 0.09
C GLN A 182 -0.61 -3.26 0.22
N TYR A 183 -1.59 -2.38 -0.01
CA TYR A 183 -1.43 -0.96 0.24
C TYR A 183 -1.77 -0.60 1.69
N THR A 184 -0.82 0.00 2.39
CA THR A 184 -1.13 0.79 3.59
C THR A 184 -1.65 2.14 3.11
N LYS A 185 -2.91 2.45 3.41
CA LYS A 185 -3.62 3.62 2.86
C LYS A 185 -3.53 4.81 3.81
N PHE A 186 -3.10 5.96 3.28
CA PHE A 186 -3.01 7.24 3.99
C PHE A 186 -3.99 8.25 3.39
N ALA A 187 -5.00 8.69 4.14
CA ALA A 187 -5.85 9.81 3.70
C ALA A 187 -5.20 11.13 4.12
N VAL A 188 -5.06 12.08 3.20
CA VAL A 188 -4.59 13.44 3.51
C VAL A 188 -5.78 14.40 3.47
N LEU A 189 -6.08 14.99 4.63
CA LEU A 189 -7.20 15.90 4.86
C LEU A 189 -6.70 17.28 5.29
N SER A 190 -7.48 18.30 4.95
CA SER A 190 -7.26 19.67 5.39
C SER A 190 -8.56 20.45 5.27
N GLN A 191 -8.65 21.49 6.07
CA GLN A 191 -9.60 22.58 5.89
C GLN A 191 -9.27 23.35 4.59
N ASN A 192 -10.25 23.72 3.78
CA ASN A 192 -10.08 24.69 2.68
C ASN A 192 -9.09 24.32 1.60
N GLY A 193 -8.94 23.03 1.30
CA GLY A 193 -7.93 22.63 0.32
C GLY A 193 -6.48 22.81 0.83
N LYS A 194 -6.26 23.50 1.94
CA LYS A 194 -5.00 24.15 2.32
C LYS A 194 -3.82 23.19 2.42
N GLY A 195 -2.78 23.45 1.64
CA GLY A 195 -1.46 22.84 1.78
C GLY A 195 -1.34 21.34 1.46
N LYS A 196 -2.43 20.61 1.14
CA LYS A 196 -2.39 19.16 0.88
C LYS A 196 -1.60 18.82 -0.37
N SER A 197 -2.02 19.31 -1.53
CA SER A 197 -1.32 19.03 -2.79
C SER A 197 0.07 19.65 -2.78
N PHE A 198 0.28 20.72 -2.01
CA PHE A 198 1.61 21.30 -1.77
C PHE A 198 2.54 20.32 -1.05
N ILE A 199 2.17 19.85 0.14
CA ILE A 199 3.02 18.92 0.89
C ILE A 199 3.23 17.61 0.11
N LEU A 200 2.21 17.13 -0.60
CA LEU A 200 2.29 15.93 -1.42
C LEU A 200 3.24 16.12 -2.60
N ASN A 201 3.07 17.15 -3.43
CA ASN A 201 3.98 17.43 -4.54
C ASN A 201 5.43 17.56 -4.08
N LEU A 202 5.66 18.18 -2.92
CA LEU A 202 6.97 18.32 -2.34
C LEU A 202 7.58 16.98 -1.91
N LEU A 203 6.83 16.11 -1.22
CA LEU A 203 7.28 14.77 -0.84
C LEU A 203 7.57 13.91 -2.09
N LEU A 204 6.72 13.98 -3.10
CA LEU A 204 6.88 13.25 -4.36
C LEU A 204 8.14 13.70 -5.09
N LEU A 205 8.35 15.01 -5.22
CA LEU A 205 9.53 15.59 -5.87
C LEU A 205 10.81 15.29 -5.11
N LEU A 206 10.82 15.42 -3.78
CA LEU A 206 11.99 15.11 -2.95
C LEU A 206 12.47 13.68 -3.16
N THR A 207 11.57 12.78 -3.53
CA THR A 207 11.83 11.35 -3.57
C THR A 207 11.66 10.75 -4.97
N ALA A 208 11.52 11.59 -5.99
CA ALA A 208 11.39 11.17 -7.38
C ALA A 208 12.67 10.45 -7.87
N ASP A 209 12.49 9.46 -8.74
CA ASP A 209 13.61 8.86 -9.47
C ASP A 209 14.15 9.90 -10.47
N ASN A 210 15.48 9.91 -10.64
CA ASN A 210 16.11 10.76 -11.64
C ASN A 210 16.04 10.15 -13.04
N GLU A 211 16.28 10.94 -14.08
CA GLU A 211 16.22 10.51 -15.48
C GLU A 211 17.03 9.23 -15.77
N LYS A 212 18.21 9.06 -15.15
CA LYS A 212 19.05 7.87 -15.32
C LYS A 212 18.39 6.65 -14.68
N GLU A 213 17.92 6.77 -13.44
CA GLU A 213 17.18 5.72 -12.75
C GLU A 213 15.90 5.34 -13.51
N TYR A 214 15.14 6.35 -13.95
CA TYR A 214 13.90 6.18 -14.71
C TYR A 214 14.11 5.38 -15.99
N ARG A 215 15.08 5.78 -16.84
CA ARG A 215 15.40 5.04 -18.07
C ARG A 215 15.82 3.61 -17.79
N GLN A 216 16.65 3.41 -16.76
CA GLN A 216 17.14 2.08 -16.40
C GLN A 216 16.03 1.15 -15.90
N ASN A 217 15.14 1.66 -15.04
CA ASN A 217 14.02 0.88 -14.50
C ASN A 217 13.04 0.44 -15.61
N ASN A 218 13.00 1.17 -16.71
CA ASN A 218 12.03 0.97 -17.79
C ASN A 218 12.65 0.46 -19.10
N GLN A 219 13.88 -0.06 -19.10
CA GLN A 219 14.54 -0.57 -20.31
C GLN A 219 13.78 -1.71 -20.98
N ASN A 220 13.14 -2.57 -20.16
CA ASN A 220 12.39 -3.75 -20.62
C ASN A 220 10.86 -3.52 -20.59
N LEU A 221 10.41 -2.27 -20.39
CA LEU A 221 8.99 -1.94 -20.30
C LEU A 221 8.25 -2.34 -21.58
N LYS A 222 7.20 -3.14 -21.44
CA LYS A 222 6.33 -3.53 -22.55
C LYS A 222 5.12 -2.61 -22.59
N LEU A 223 5.02 -1.78 -23.63
CA LEU A 223 3.88 -0.88 -23.81
C LEU A 223 2.79 -1.56 -24.65
N PRO A 224 1.50 -1.35 -24.32
CA PRO A 224 0.41 -1.94 -25.08
C PRO A 224 0.27 -1.40 -26.53
N TYR A 225 0.93 -0.28 -26.89
CA TYR A 225 0.63 0.50 -28.10
C TYR A 225 1.65 0.48 -29.25
N VAL A 226 2.68 -0.37 -29.23
CA VAL A 226 3.71 -0.31 -30.28
C VAL A 226 3.89 -1.66 -30.96
N ASN A 227 3.29 -1.81 -32.14
CA ASN A 227 3.60 -2.79 -33.20
C ASN A 227 3.98 -4.19 -32.71
N ILE A 228 2.99 -5.07 -32.56
CA ILE A 228 3.23 -6.51 -32.59
C ILE A 228 2.82 -6.98 -33.99
N GLU A 229 3.83 -7.12 -34.85
CA GLU A 229 3.73 -7.85 -36.11
C GLU A 229 3.14 -9.24 -35.88
N GLU A 230 2.43 -9.68 -36.90
CA GLU A 230 1.61 -10.87 -37.02
C GLU A 230 2.25 -12.16 -36.45
N ASN A 231 1.39 -12.98 -35.84
CA ASN A 231 1.57 -14.42 -35.59
C ASN A 231 2.88 -14.87 -34.92
N LYS A 232 2.81 -15.08 -33.60
CA LYS A 232 3.35 -16.30 -33.03
C LYS A 232 2.34 -16.92 -32.06
N THR A 233 1.81 -18.07 -32.45
CA THR A 233 1.30 -19.09 -31.54
C THR A 233 2.32 -19.35 -30.44
N VAL A 234 2.14 -18.73 -29.29
CA VAL A 234 2.97 -18.88 -28.10
C VAL A 234 2.00 -18.94 -26.93
N GLU A 235 2.06 -20.04 -26.18
CA GLU A 235 1.47 -20.13 -24.84
C GLU A 235 1.82 -18.84 -24.08
N GLU A 236 0.81 -18.03 -23.75
CA GLU A 236 0.96 -16.73 -23.07
C GLU A 236 1.68 -16.93 -21.72
N THR A 237 3.01 -16.90 -21.78
CA THR A 237 3.90 -16.57 -20.68
C THR A 237 4.36 -15.13 -20.94
N GLU A 238 3.41 -14.20 -20.93
CA GLU A 238 3.79 -12.82 -20.64
C GLU A 238 4.24 -12.83 -19.18
N GLU A 239 5.54 -12.74 -18.93
CA GLU A 239 6.02 -12.43 -17.58
C GLU A 239 5.40 -11.08 -17.18
N ASP A 240 4.31 -11.14 -16.42
CA ASP A 240 3.51 -10.00 -15.92
C ASP A 240 4.40 -8.89 -15.35
N GLU A 241 5.60 -9.21 -14.88
CA GLU A 241 6.58 -8.30 -14.28
C GLU A 241 6.86 -7.05 -15.13
N TYR A 242 6.94 -7.17 -16.47
CA TYR A 242 7.32 -6.08 -17.38
C TYR A 242 6.17 -5.22 -17.90
N LEU A 243 4.93 -5.55 -17.54
CA LEU A 243 3.76 -4.74 -17.90
C LEU A 243 3.65 -3.48 -17.01
N PRO A 244 3.05 -2.38 -17.51
CA PRO A 244 2.78 -1.20 -16.70
C PRO A 244 1.89 -1.52 -15.50
N ASP A 245 2.13 -0.94 -14.32
CA ASP A 245 1.40 -1.35 -13.11
C ASP A 245 -0.11 -1.05 -13.17
N VAL A 246 -0.51 -0.03 -13.95
CA VAL A 246 -1.94 0.25 -14.20
C VAL A 246 -2.61 -0.88 -14.98
N VAL A 247 -1.90 -1.48 -15.94
CA VAL A 247 -2.38 -2.62 -16.72
C VAL A 247 -2.51 -3.85 -15.83
N LYS A 248 -1.49 -4.11 -15.00
CA LYS A 248 -1.52 -5.20 -14.01
C LYS A 248 -2.75 -5.10 -13.10
N ASP A 249 -3.08 -3.89 -12.63
CA ASP A 249 -4.22 -3.69 -11.73
C ASP A 249 -5.57 -3.87 -12.45
N VAL A 250 -5.71 -3.40 -13.70
CA VAL A 250 -6.92 -3.65 -14.51
C VAL A 250 -7.13 -5.14 -14.74
N LEU A 251 -6.09 -5.88 -15.14
CA LEU A 251 -6.17 -7.32 -15.40
C LEU A 251 -6.53 -8.15 -14.16
N LYS A 252 -6.10 -7.72 -12.96
CA LYS A 252 -6.52 -8.38 -11.69
C LYS A 252 -8.02 -8.29 -11.45
N THR A 253 -8.66 -7.19 -11.89
CA THR A 253 -10.08 -6.90 -11.65
C THR A 253 -11.01 -7.33 -12.78
N ALA A 254 -10.47 -7.77 -13.92
CA ALA A 254 -11.27 -8.22 -15.05
C ALA A 254 -12.18 -9.42 -14.68
N ALA A 255 -13.47 -9.30 -14.98
CA ALA A 255 -14.50 -10.26 -14.59
C ALA A 255 -14.35 -11.63 -15.28
N ASP A 256 -13.76 -11.67 -16.48
CA ASP A 256 -13.51 -12.89 -17.23
C ASP A 256 -12.01 -13.08 -17.51
N LYS A 257 -11.36 -13.87 -16.66
CA LYS A 257 -9.94 -14.24 -16.81
C LYS A 257 -9.66 -15.10 -18.05
N LYS A 258 -10.68 -15.45 -18.85
CA LYS A 258 -10.53 -16.16 -20.13
C LYS A 258 -10.45 -15.22 -21.33
N GLN A 259 -10.82 -13.95 -21.18
CA GLN A 259 -10.62 -12.96 -22.24
C GLN A 259 -9.14 -12.64 -22.38
N LEU A 260 -8.66 -12.54 -23.61
CA LEU A 260 -7.29 -12.12 -23.90
C LEU A 260 -7.04 -10.75 -23.28
N ALA A 261 -5.96 -10.60 -22.52
CA ALA A 261 -5.59 -9.36 -21.82
C ALA A 261 -5.64 -8.15 -22.76
N ARG A 262 -5.17 -8.33 -24.01
CA ARG A 262 -5.22 -7.32 -25.06
C ARG A 262 -6.63 -6.77 -25.33
N ALA A 263 -7.64 -7.64 -25.45
CA ALA A 263 -9.01 -7.24 -25.75
C ALA A 263 -9.63 -6.37 -24.64
N VAL A 264 -9.16 -6.53 -23.40
CA VAL A 264 -9.59 -5.73 -22.24
C VAL A 264 -8.85 -4.39 -22.20
N ILE A 265 -7.57 -4.35 -22.55
CA ILE A 265 -6.69 -3.18 -22.32
C ILE A 265 -6.68 -2.20 -23.51
N GLU A 266 -6.69 -2.68 -24.74
CA GLU A 266 -6.59 -1.86 -25.96
C GLU A 266 -7.68 -0.78 -26.04
N PRO A 267 -8.97 -1.04 -25.74
CA PRO A 267 -10.01 -0.01 -25.81
C PRO A 267 -9.87 1.11 -24.76
N LEU A 268 -9.12 0.86 -23.67
CA LEU A 268 -9.03 1.77 -22.53
C LEU A 268 -7.86 2.76 -22.66
N CYS A 269 -6.87 2.46 -23.49
CA CYS A 269 -5.62 3.21 -23.53
C CYS A 269 -5.72 4.47 -24.39
N CYS A 270 -5.30 5.59 -23.82
CA CYS A 270 -5.32 6.92 -24.41
C CYS A 270 -3.91 7.43 -24.67
N ARG A 271 -3.76 8.30 -25.68
CA ARG A 271 -2.48 8.95 -25.98
C ARG A 271 -2.23 10.08 -24.99
N LEU A 272 -0.97 10.23 -24.59
CA LEU A 272 -0.54 11.37 -23.80
C LEU A 272 -0.57 12.68 -24.62
N PRO A 273 -0.91 13.81 -23.99
CA PRO A 273 -0.85 15.11 -24.65
C PRO A 273 0.60 15.44 -25.04
N ARG A 274 0.75 16.09 -26.20
CA ARG A 274 2.05 16.60 -26.65
C ARG A 274 2.36 17.88 -25.91
N ILE A 275 3.43 17.89 -25.14
CA ILE A 275 3.90 19.09 -24.45
C ILE A 275 5.02 19.74 -25.25
N VAL A 276 4.79 20.98 -25.67
CA VAL A 276 5.83 21.85 -26.22
C VAL A 276 6.77 22.20 -25.07
N GLN A 277 8.08 21.99 -25.23
CA GLN A 277 9.09 22.15 -24.18
C GLN A 277 8.89 23.42 -23.35
N GLN A 278 8.26 23.26 -22.18
CA GLN A 278 8.30 24.25 -21.12
C GLN A 278 9.57 23.99 -20.30
N SER A 279 10.29 25.06 -19.95
CA SER A 279 11.40 24.97 -19.00
C SER A 279 10.90 24.38 -17.68
N ASN A 280 11.63 23.42 -17.11
CA ASN A 280 11.32 22.81 -15.82
C ASN A 280 11.52 23.86 -14.70
N ASN A 281 10.56 24.76 -14.55
CA ASN A 281 10.66 25.88 -13.63
C ASN A 281 10.15 25.54 -12.24
N SER A 282 9.66 24.31 -12.02
CA SER A 282 8.73 24.03 -10.93
C SER A 282 9.24 24.43 -9.56
N PHE A 283 10.56 24.46 -9.38
CA PHE A 283 11.21 24.94 -8.16
C PHE A 283 12.52 25.72 -8.42
N SER A 284 12.71 26.28 -9.61
CA SER A 284 13.97 26.96 -10.01
C SER A 284 14.32 28.16 -9.12
N ASN A 285 13.31 28.82 -8.55
CA ASN A 285 13.48 29.96 -7.65
C ASN A 285 13.82 29.57 -6.19
N LEU A 286 13.64 28.30 -5.79
CA LEU A 286 13.86 27.86 -4.39
C LEU A 286 15.29 28.05 -3.90
N ALA A 287 16.28 27.90 -4.77
CA ALA A 287 17.69 28.09 -4.40
C ALA A 287 17.96 29.48 -3.81
N THR A 288 17.13 30.47 -4.15
CA THR A 288 17.22 31.86 -3.67
C THR A 288 16.39 32.14 -2.42
N TYR A 289 15.44 31.27 -2.04
CA TYR A 289 14.57 31.47 -0.87
C TYR A 289 15.39 31.60 0.42
N PHE A 290 16.32 30.66 0.63
CA PHE A 290 17.15 30.64 1.84
C PHE A 290 18.16 31.80 1.93
N SER A 291 18.42 32.52 0.83
CA SER A 291 19.49 33.51 0.73
C SER A 291 19.02 34.95 0.52
N THR A 292 17.96 35.18 -0.26
CA THR A 292 17.58 36.52 -0.74
C THR A 292 16.08 36.79 -0.83
N ARG A 293 15.21 35.77 -0.84
CA ARG A 293 13.77 35.92 -1.03
C ARG A 293 12.97 35.29 0.10
N SER A 294 12.00 36.02 0.65
CA SER A 294 11.05 35.48 1.65
C SER A 294 9.65 35.24 1.05
N ARG A 295 9.52 35.10 -0.28
CA ARG A 295 8.25 34.77 -0.94
C ARG A 295 8.45 33.63 -1.93
N ILE A 296 7.46 32.74 -1.99
CA ILE A 296 7.50 31.46 -2.70
C ILE A 296 6.67 31.58 -3.97
N ASP A 297 7.28 31.24 -5.09
CA ASP A 297 6.59 30.96 -6.36
C ASP A 297 7.11 29.61 -6.85
N VAL A 298 6.23 28.60 -6.74
CA VAL A 298 6.52 27.20 -6.96
C VAL A 298 5.44 26.65 -7.87
N GLU A 299 5.87 26.07 -8.99
CA GLU A 299 4.95 25.32 -9.82
C GLU A 299 4.68 23.95 -9.18
N PRO A 300 3.46 23.43 -9.28
CA PRO A 300 3.17 22.09 -8.79
C PRO A 300 4.04 21.01 -9.46
N PHE A 301 4.22 19.84 -8.81
CA PHE A 301 4.99 18.73 -9.39
C PHE A 301 4.13 17.82 -10.28
N ILE A 302 2.98 17.37 -9.76
CA ILE A 302 1.98 16.54 -10.46
C ILE A 302 0.57 17.02 -10.16
N LEU A 303 0.22 17.12 -8.87
CA LEU A 303 -1.12 17.51 -8.42
C LEU A 303 -1.33 19.00 -8.69
N ALA A 304 -2.53 19.42 -9.08
CA ALA A 304 -2.84 20.82 -9.30
C ALA A 304 -2.91 21.60 -7.96
N GLN A 305 -2.58 22.89 -8.01
CA GLN A 305 -2.65 23.81 -6.86
C GLN A 305 -3.10 25.19 -7.34
N LYS A 306 -3.85 25.91 -6.50
CA LYS A 306 -4.26 27.30 -6.73
C LYS A 306 -3.51 28.23 -5.81
N GLU A 307 -2.91 29.29 -6.37
CA GLU A 307 -2.39 30.41 -5.59
C GLU A 307 -3.50 31.44 -5.39
N ILE A 308 -3.74 31.86 -4.14
CA ILE A 308 -4.75 32.88 -3.84
C ILE A 308 -4.11 34.17 -3.32
N GLU A 309 -3.01 34.10 -2.55
CA GLU A 309 -2.22 35.26 -2.07
C GLU A 309 -0.96 34.77 -1.31
N GLY A 310 -0.04 34.06 -1.98
CA GLY A 310 1.11 33.42 -1.29
C GLY A 310 0.74 32.19 -0.44
N SER A 311 -0.49 31.70 -0.58
CA SER A 311 -1.00 30.43 -0.05
C SER A 311 -1.21 29.44 -1.20
N TYR A 312 -1.02 28.14 -0.90
CA TYR A 312 -1.35 27.05 -1.81
C TYR A 312 -2.59 26.32 -1.31
N GLU A 313 -3.62 26.26 -2.15
CA GLU A 313 -4.83 25.47 -1.92
C GLU A 313 -4.92 24.34 -2.95
N SER A 314 -5.39 23.18 -2.49
CA SER A 314 -5.78 22.07 -3.34
C SER A 314 -7.01 22.46 -4.15
N THR A 315 -7.04 22.05 -5.41
CA THR A 315 -8.17 22.26 -6.32
C THR A 315 -8.99 20.99 -6.51
N THR A 316 -8.70 19.94 -5.74
CA THR A 316 -9.20 18.60 -6.01
C THR A 316 -10.64 18.42 -5.54
N LYS A 317 -11.54 18.09 -6.47
CA LYS A 317 -12.97 17.80 -6.21
C LYS A 317 -13.28 16.30 -6.05
N CYS A 318 -12.37 15.43 -6.45
CA CYS A 318 -12.48 13.97 -6.31
C CYS A 318 -11.35 13.43 -5.41
N ILE A 319 -11.31 12.13 -5.15
CA ILE A 319 -10.14 11.53 -4.50
C ILE A 319 -9.10 11.21 -5.57
N ILE A 320 -7.84 11.62 -5.33
CA ILE A 320 -6.70 11.21 -6.15
C ILE A 320 -5.89 10.16 -5.38
N HIS A 321 -5.79 8.98 -5.94
CA HIS A 321 -4.98 7.88 -5.42
C HIS A 321 -3.57 7.96 -6.01
N MET A 322 -2.54 7.97 -5.17
CA MET A 322 -1.15 7.92 -5.59
C MET A 322 -0.49 6.61 -5.17
N ARG A 323 0.04 5.90 -6.15
CA ARG A 323 0.73 4.61 -5.98
C ARG A 323 2.12 4.67 -6.60
N TYR A 324 3.00 3.78 -6.16
CA TYR A 324 4.29 3.61 -6.83
C TYR A 324 4.08 2.99 -8.21
N GLY A 325 4.73 3.56 -9.22
CA GLY A 325 4.87 2.96 -10.54
C GLY A 325 6.28 3.20 -11.07
N THR A 326 6.85 2.28 -11.83
CA THR A 326 8.18 2.51 -12.44
C THR A 326 8.13 3.56 -13.56
N VAL A 327 6.94 3.78 -14.12
CA VAL A 327 6.61 4.73 -15.18
C VAL A 327 5.50 5.65 -14.67
N TYR A 328 5.46 6.89 -15.17
CA TYR A 328 4.30 7.77 -15.01
C TYR A 328 3.10 7.20 -15.77
N GLN A 329 2.01 6.94 -15.07
CA GLN A 329 0.79 6.38 -15.65
C GLN A 329 -0.42 6.79 -14.81
N MET A 330 -1.60 6.78 -15.41
CA MET A 330 -2.84 7.22 -14.77
C MET A 330 -4.02 6.39 -15.26
N SER A 331 -4.94 6.07 -14.35
CA SER A 331 -6.27 5.55 -14.65
C SER A 331 -7.31 6.58 -14.23
N VAL A 332 -8.27 6.86 -15.11
CA VAL A 332 -9.39 7.78 -14.85
C VAL A 332 -10.67 7.00 -15.00
N ASN A 333 -11.45 6.93 -13.93
CA ASN A 333 -12.77 6.30 -13.92
C ASN A 333 -13.84 7.40 -13.90
N TYR A 334 -14.79 7.34 -14.83
CA TYR A 334 -15.93 8.26 -14.87
C TYR A 334 -17.16 7.62 -14.22
N PHE A 335 -18.06 8.45 -13.67
CA PHE A 335 -19.37 7.97 -13.23
C PHE A 335 -20.15 7.40 -14.41
N THR A 336 -20.96 6.36 -14.16
CA THR A 336 -21.92 5.91 -15.17
C THR A 336 -23.00 6.96 -15.39
N GLU A 337 -23.66 6.91 -16.54
CA GLU A 337 -24.80 7.79 -16.84
C GLU A 337 -25.85 7.73 -15.72
N GLU A 338 -26.19 6.52 -15.27
CA GLU A 338 -27.14 6.32 -14.18
C GLU A 338 -26.67 6.95 -12.86
N GLU A 339 -25.38 6.87 -12.53
CA GLU A 339 -24.82 7.51 -11.33
C GLU A 339 -24.89 9.04 -11.42
N LEU A 340 -24.57 9.63 -12.57
CA LEU A 340 -24.68 11.08 -12.80
C LEU A 340 -26.13 11.56 -12.72
N GLN A 341 -27.05 10.86 -13.37
CA GLN A 341 -28.48 11.16 -13.31
C GLN A 341 -29.01 11.11 -11.88
N GLN A 342 -28.63 10.09 -11.10
CA GLN A 342 -29.01 9.97 -9.68
C GLN A 342 -28.46 11.12 -8.82
N GLN A 343 -27.23 11.57 -9.08
CA GLN A 343 -26.65 12.73 -8.42
C GLN A 343 -27.42 14.02 -8.76
N LEU A 344 -27.70 14.24 -10.05
CA LEU A 344 -28.37 15.45 -10.54
C LEU A 344 -29.84 15.53 -10.12
N PHE A 345 -30.53 14.40 -10.00
CA PHE A 345 -31.93 14.37 -9.58
C PHE A 345 -32.14 14.79 -8.12
N ASP A 346 -31.09 14.76 -7.29
CA ASP A 346 -31.15 15.27 -5.91
C ASP A 346 -31.56 16.76 -5.88
N LEU A 347 -31.15 17.53 -6.90
CA LEU A 347 -31.54 18.94 -7.07
C LEU A 347 -33.06 19.13 -7.15
N VAL A 348 -33.77 18.22 -7.83
CA VAL A 348 -35.23 18.27 -7.97
C VAL A 348 -35.90 17.96 -6.63
N THR A 349 -35.33 17.03 -5.85
CA THR A 349 -35.87 16.60 -4.56
C THR A 349 -35.56 17.55 -3.40
N LEU A 350 -34.46 18.30 -3.47
CA LEU A 350 -34.10 19.28 -2.42
C LEU A 350 -34.96 20.54 -2.43
N ASN A 351 -35.65 20.83 -3.54
CA ASN A 351 -36.63 21.92 -3.67
C ASN A 351 -37.99 21.65 -3.00
N GLU A 352 -38.10 20.66 -2.13
CA GLU A 352 -39.32 20.41 -1.34
C GLU A 352 -39.35 21.33 -0.11
N ASP A 353 -40.30 22.27 -0.10
CA ASP A 353 -40.54 23.25 0.96
C ASP A 353 -40.40 22.63 2.35
N SER A 354 -39.29 22.93 3.03
CA SER A 354 -39.05 22.55 4.43
C SER A 354 -38.70 23.77 5.27
N SER A 355 -39.45 24.85 5.07
CA SER A 355 -39.17 26.19 5.61
C SER A 355 -39.79 26.48 6.99
N SER A 356 -39.87 25.55 7.94
CA SER A 356 -40.37 25.96 9.28
C SER A 356 -39.81 25.28 10.53
N GLN A 357 -38.95 24.26 10.45
CA GLN A 357 -38.36 23.64 11.66
C GLN A 357 -36.95 23.05 11.44
N MET A 358 -36.06 23.78 10.77
CA MET A 358 -34.67 23.35 10.60
C MET A 358 -33.74 24.18 11.50
N ASP A 359 -32.81 23.49 12.17
CA ASP A 359 -31.70 24.12 12.89
C ASP A 359 -30.82 24.89 11.88
N GLU A 360 -30.33 26.09 12.21
CA GLU A 360 -29.55 26.97 11.31
C GLU A 360 -28.40 26.25 10.58
N LEU A 361 -27.76 25.26 11.22
CA LEU A 361 -26.68 24.47 10.65
C LEU A 361 -27.10 23.60 9.46
N ASN A 362 -28.33 23.06 9.47
CA ASN A 362 -28.82 22.18 8.40
C ASN A 362 -29.29 22.96 7.18
N GLU A 363 -29.78 24.19 7.36
CA GLU A 363 -30.14 25.07 6.25
C GLU A 363 -28.90 25.47 5.44
N HIS A 364 -27.82 25.85 6.11
CA HIS A 364 -26.58 26.21 5.42
C HIS A 364 -25.93 25.04 4.64
N ILE A 365 -26.03 23.79 5.12
CA ILE A 365 -25.57 22.60 4.37
C ILE A 365 -26.44 22.36 3.14
N LYS A 366 -27.76 22.52 3.27
CA LYS A 366 -28.71 22.39 2.15
C LYS A 366 -28.52 23.46 1.10
N GLU A 367 -28.35 24.72 1.50
CA GLU A 367 -28.12 25.85 0.59
C GLU A 367 -26.85 25.62 -0.26
N ARG A 368 -25.73 25.25 0.38
CA ARG A 368 -24.50 24.91 -0.33
C ARG A 368 -24.66 23.71 -1.26
N ALA A 369 -25.35 22.67 -0.80
CA ALA A 369 -25.64 21.50 -1.63
C ALA A 369 -26.45 21.87 -2.87
N LEU A 370 -27.45 22.74 -2.72
CA LEU A 370 -28.29 23.23 -3.81
C LEU A 370 -27.47 24.04 -4.82
N GLU A 371 -26.62 24.97 -4.37
CA GLU A 371 -25.74 25.75 -5.26
C GLU A 371 -24.77 24.85 -6.03
N CYS A 372 -24.13 23.89 -5.35
CA CYS A 372 -23.21 22.94 -5.98
C CYS A 372 -23.91 22.06 -7.03
N LEU A 373 -25.10 21.54 -6.70
CA LEU A 373 -25.88 20.69 -7.61
C LEU A 373 -26.42 21.49 -8.80
N LYS A 374 -26.84 22.75 -8.62
CA LYS A 374 -27.22 23.63 -9.75
C LYS A 374 -26.06 23.81 -10.72
N ALA A 375 -24.89 24.20 -10.21
CA ALA A 375 -23.71 24.39 -11.05
C ALA A 375 -23.33 23.09 -11.78
N ARG A 376 -23.43 21.94 -11.10
CA ARG A 376 -23.15 20.63 -11.70
C ARG A 376 -24.19 20.24 -12.77
N PHE A 377 -25.46 20.57 -12.55
CA PHE A 377 -26.54 20.32 -13.50
C PHE A 377 -26.38 21.14 -14.78
N GLU A 378 -26.04 22.43 -14.66
CA GLU A 378 -25.75 23.32 -15.80
C GLU A 378 -24.53 22.85 -16.60
N ILE A 379 -23.52 22.27 -15.93
CA ILE A 379 -22.34 21.75 -16.61
C ILE A 379 -22.65 20.44 -17.34
N LEU A 380 -23.35 19.50 -16.70
CA LEU A 380 -23.48 18.13 -17.20
C LEU A 380 -24.64 17.95 -18.20
N THR A 381 -25.55 18.91 -18.31
CA THR A 381 -26.76 18.81 -19.12
C THR A 381 -26.92 20.02 -20.04
N ASP A 382 -27.61 19.84 -21.16
CA ASP A 382 -27.99 20.96 -22.05
C ASP A 382 -29.32 21.61 -21.62
N HIS A 383 -29.85 21.25 -20.45
CA HIS A 383 -31.09 21.79 -19.93
C HIS A 383 -30.84 23.14 -19.26
N GLY A 384 -31.55 24.18 -19.68
CA GLY A 384 -31.64 25.42 -18.89
C GLY A 384 -32.33 25.14 -17.55
N ILE A 385 -31.70 25.58 -16.45
CA ILE A 385 -32.34 25.60 -15.12
C ILE A 385 -33.37 26.74 -15.11
N PRO A 386 -34.66 26.47 -14.89
CA PRO A 386 -35.66 27.52 -14.76
C PRO A 386 -35.36 28.41 -13.56
N SER A 387 -35.69 29.70 -13.65
CA SER A 387 -35.51 30.67 -12.57
C SER A 387 -36.34 30.29 -11.33
N ASP A 388 -37.51 29.68 -11.55
CA ASP A 388 -38.31 29.04 -10.52
C ASP A 388 -37.98 27.55 -10.42
N LEU A 389 -37.35 27.20 -9.31
CA LEU A 389 -36.97 25.84 -8.95
C LEU A 389 -38.16 24.88 -8.79
N GLN A 390 -39.39 25.39 -8.63
CA GLN A 390 -40.60 24.57 -8.63
C GLN A 390 -40.97 24.06 -10.03
N GLU A 391 -40.60 24.77 -11.11
CA GLU A 391 -40.84 24.33 -12.49
C GLU A 391 -40.02 23.09 -12.86
N MET A 392 -38.88 22.87 -12.19
CA MET A 392 -38.07 21.65 -12.34
C MET A 392 -38.85 20.38 -11.97
N LYS A 393 -39.76 20.45 -10.99
CA LYS A 393 -40.60 19.31 -10.57
C LYS A 393 -41.60 18.89 -11.64
N GLY A 394 -42.11 19.85 -12.41
CA GLY A 394 -43.00 19.56 -13.54
C GLY A 394 -42.25 18.94 -14.72
N LYS A 395 -40.98 19.34 -14.91
CA LYS A 395 -40.14 18.94 -16.04
C LYS A 395 -39.47 17.57 -15.87
N PHE A 396 -39.03 17.23 -14.66
CA PHE A 396 -38.31 15.97 -14.38
C PHE A 396 -39.03 15.18 -13.29
N GLN A 397 -39.66 14.06 -13.66
CA GLN A 397 -40.37 13.15 -12.73
C GLN A 397 -39.49 11.98 -12.29
N SER A 398 -38.30 11.84 -12.89
CA SER A 398 -37.31 10.81 -12.63
C SER A 398 -35.91 11.27 -12.94
N PHE A 399 -34.92 10.63 -12.30
CA PHE A 399 -33.51 10.79 -12.69
C PHE A 399 -33.28 10.42 -14.17
N LYS A 400 -34.07 9.49 -14.73
CA LYS A 400 -33.96 9.11 -16.16
C LYS A 400 -34.45 10.18 -17.14
N ASP A 401 -35.23 11.15 -16.65
CA ASP A 401 -35.72 12.25 -17.48
C ASP A 401 -34.61 13.30 -17.70
N ILE A 402 -33.54 13.22 -16.90
CA ILE A 402 -32.35 14.07 -17.04
C ILE A 402 -31.48 13.51 -18.15
N VAL A 403 -31.53 14.19 -19.30
CA VAL A 403 -30.65 13.91 -20.43
C VAL A 403 -29.31 14.62 -20.21
N LEU A 404 -28.24 13.83 -20.12
CA LEU A 404 -26.86 14.35 -20.09
C LEU A 404 -26.50 14.89 -21.48
N SER A 405 -25.63 15.90 -21.54
CA SER A 405 -25.13 16.44 -22.82
C SER A 405 -24.42 15.36 -23.64
N GLU A 406 -24.40 15.52 -24.98
CA GLU A 406 -23.74 14.55 -25.88
C GLU A 406 -22.27 14.33 -25.51
N ASP A 407 -21.55 15.39 -25.15
CA ASP A 407 -20.15 15.31 -24.71
C ASP A 407 -20.00 14.40 -23.48
N VAL A 408 -20.87 14.54 -22.49
CA VAL A 408 -20.83 13.74 -21.25
C VAL A 408 -21.13 12.27 -21.52
N GLN A 409 -22.10 11.99 -22.40
CA GLN A 409 -22.42 10.61 -22.79
C GLN A 409 -21.24 9.90 -23.46
N GLN A 410 -20.34 10.64 -24.12
CA GLN A 410 -19.16 10.04 -24.76
C GLN A 410 -18.16 9.45 -23.76
N PHE A 411 -18.11 9.90 -22.51
CA PHE A 411 -17.15 9.38 -21.52
C PHE A 411 -17.80 8.79 -20.26
N ALA A 412 -19.10 8.98 -20.05
CA ALA A 412 -19.81 8.38 -18.92
C ALA A 412 -19.62 6.85 -18.87
N GLY A 413 -19.23 6.35 -17.69
CA GLY A 413 -18.97 4.93 -17.43
C GLY A 413 -17.70 4.36 -18.08
N LYS A 414 -16.89 5.18 -18.75
CA LYS A 414 -15.61 4.74 -19.32
C LYS A 414 -14.49 4.71 -18.27
N THR A 415 -13.47 3.92 -18.57
CA THR A 415 -12.15 3.96 -17.91
C THR A 415 -11.11 4.33 -18.95
N GLU A 416 -10.29 5.33 -18.66
CA GLU A 416 -9.20 5.79 -19.53
C GLU A 416 -7.85 5.50 -18.87
N LEU A 417 -6.92 4.92 -19.64
CA LEU A 417 -5.56 4.60 -19.21
C LEU A 417 -4.56 5.46 -19.97
N TYR A 418 -3.73 6.21 -19.24
CA TYR A 418 -2.68 7.05 -19.79
C TYR A 418 -1.33 6.48 -19.34
N ILE A 419 -0.43 6.16 -20.27
CA ILE A 419 0.83 5.46 -19.96
C ILE A 419 2.01 6.18 -20.62
N GLY A 420 3.01 6.56 -19.81
CA GLY A 420 4.29 7.09 -20.26
C GLY A 420 5.10 6.07 -21.04
N ASN A 421 6.03 6.54 -21.88
CA ASN A 421 6.84 5.65 -22.70
C ASN A 421 8.08 5.11 -21.95
N GLY A 422 8.39 5.62 -20.75
CA GLY A 422 9.50 5.14 -19.94
C GLY A 422 10.89 5.65 -20.39
N ARG A 423 10.95 6.55 -21.38
CA ARG A 423 12.21 7.04 -21.99
C ARG A 423 12.65 8.40 -21.47
N ASN A 424 11.71 9.30 -21.17
CA ASN A 424 11.98 10.65 -20.70
C ASN A 424 11.04 11.00 -19.55
N ALA A 425 11.58 11.06 -18.33
CA ALA A 425 10.82 11.27 -17.11
C ALA A 425 10.15 12.65 -17.11
N LEU A 426 10.85 13.69 -17.58
CA LEU A 426 10.32 15.05 -17.62
C LEU A 426 9.11 15.16 -18.56
N VAL A 427 9.22 14.61 -19.77
CA VAL A 427 8.13 14.64 -20.77
C VAL A 427 6.92 13.87 -20.26
N ASP A 428 7.12 12.65 -19.77
CA ASP A 428 6.02 11.81 -19.28
C ASP A 428 5.38 12.42 -18.02
N ARG A 429 6.18 12.99 -17.11
CA ARG A 429 5.68 13.71 -15.92
C ARG A 429 4.83 14.91 -16.30
N LEU A 430 5.36 15.80 -17.15
CA LEU A 430 4.65 17.02 -17.54
C LEU A 430 3.34 16.65 -18.24
N ALA A 431 3.34 15.59 -19.07
CA ALA A 431 2.13 15.12 -19.75
C ALA A 431 1.06 14.66 -18.76
N MET A 432 1.46 13.90 -17.73
CA MET A 432 0.56 13.53 -16.64
C MET A 432 0.08 14.74 -15.85
N GLN A 433 0.97 15.67 -15.54
CA GLN A 433 0.62 16.88 -14.83
C GLN A 433 -0.42 17.71 -15.58
N ALA A 434 -0.26 17.89 -16.89
CA ALA A 434 -1.23 18.58 -17.73
C ALA A 434 -2.59 17.86 -17.73
N LEU A 435 -2.60 16.53 -17.86
CA LEU A 435 -3.84 15.76 -17.77
C LEU A 435 -4.53 15.90 -16.40
N VAL A 436 -3.76 15.82 -15.31
CA VAL A 436 -4.30 16.00 -13.95
C VAL A 436 -4.88 17.41 -13.81
N ARG A 437 -4.20 18.45 -14.30
CA ARG A 437 -4.74 19.82 -14.32
C ARG A 437 -6.03 19.91 -15.12
N GLN A 438 -6.11 19.32 -16.31
CA GLN A 438 -7.34 19.28 -17.14
C GLN A 438 -8.50 18.56 -16.46
N LEU A 439 -8.21 17.53 -15.65
CA LEU A 439 -9.22 16.72 -14.98
C LEU A 439 -9.60 17.24 -13.59
N THR A 440 -8.88 18.23 -13.05
CA THR A 440 -9.10 18.74 -11.68
C THR A 440 -9.26 20.26 -11.60
N THR A 441 -8.86 21.01 -12.62
CA THR A 441 -8.91 22.48 -12.64
C THR A 441 -9.56 23.02 -13.91
N SER A 442 -10.51 23.95 -13.75
CA SER A 442 -11.15 24.66 -14.86
C SER A 442 -10.41 25.95 -15.25
N GLN A 443 -9.16 26.12 -14.82
CA GLN A 443 -8.39 27.37 -14.95
C GLN A 443 -7.39 27.40 -16.11
N GLU A 444 -7.45 26.48 -17.09
CA GLU A 444 -6.51 26.48 -18.22
C GLU A 444 -6.77 27.59 -19.27
N GLU A 445 -5.69 28.00 -19.94
CA GLU A 445 -5.54 29.14 -20.85
C GLU A 445 -6.32 29.00 -22.18
N ASP A 446 -6.73 27.78 -22.55
CA ASP A 446 -7.44 27.51 -23.79
C ASP A 446 -8.96 27.70 -23.61
N LYS A 447 -9.39 28.96 -23.78
CA LYS A 447 -10.81 29.36 -23.66
C LYS A 447 -11.72 28.55 -24.59
N ASP A 448 -11.20 28.01 -25.68
CA ASP A 448 -11.96 27.27 -26.68
C ASP A 448 -12.38 25.87 -26.19
N LYS A 449 -11.70 25.31 -25.17
CA LYS A 449 -12.00 23.98 -24.58
C LYS A 449 -12.46 24.01 -23.13
N ALA A 450 -12.62 25.20 -22.56
CA ALA A 450 -12.97 25.36 -21.15
C ALA A 450 -14.29 24.67 -20.78
N ASP A 451 -15.25 24.60 -21.70
CA ASP A 451 -16.54 23.93 -21.47
C ASP A 451 -16.40 22.39 -21.40
N GLU A 452 -15.66 21.81 -22.34
CA GLU A 452 -15.35 20.37 -22.36
C GLU A 452 -14.65 19.92 -21.07
N TYR A 453 -13.66 20.70 -20.60
CA TYR A 453 -12.96 20.38 -19.36
C TYR A 453 -13.87 20.46 -18.13
N LYS A 454 -14.76 21.46 -18.04
CA LYS A 454 -15.75 21.53 -16.95
C LYS A 454 -16.62 20.28 -16.91
N LYS A 455 -17.11 19.83 -18.08
CA LYS A 455 -17.91 18.59 -18.21
C LYS A 455 -17.14 17.37 -17.74
N ARG A 456 -15.88 17.21 -18.17
CA ARG A 456 -15.03 16.10 -17.71
C ARG A 456 -14.78 16.13 -16.21
N ILE A 457 -14.36 17.27 -15.65
CA ILE A 457 -14.10 17.44 -14.21
C ILE A 457 -15.33 17.04 -13.39
N ALA A 458 -16.53 17.47 -13.80
CA ALA A 458 -17.77 17.16 -13.10
C ALA A 458 -18.17 15.67 -13.17
N ALA A 459 -17.65 14.91 -14.13
CA ALA A 459 -17.98 13.49 -14.34
C ALA A 459 -16.91 12.51 -13.85
N VAL A 460 -15.73 12.99 -13.45
CA VAL A 460 -14.67 12.15 -12.90
C VAL A 460 -15.10 11.58 -11.54
N LYS A 461 -15.02 10.27 -11.41
CA LYS A 461 -15.30 9.53 -10.17
C LYS A 461 -14.04 9.31 -9.35
N GLU A 462 -12.98 8.86 -10.00
CA GLU A 462 -11.73 8.47 -9.34
C GLU A 462 -10.56 8.66 -10.30
N ILE A 463 -9.45 9.17 -9.78
CA ILE A 463 -8.18 9.25 -10.51
C ILE A 463 -7.14 8.44 -9.72
N VAL A 464 -6.50 7.47 -10.39
CA VAL A 464 -5.38 6.70 -9.83
C VAL A 464 -4.11 7.01 -10.61
N ILE A 465 -3.14 7.63 -9.96
CA ILE A 465 -1.85 8.01 -10.54
C ILE A 465 -0.78 7.07 -9.99
N TYR A 466 0.02 6.50 -10.89
CA TYR A 466 1.23 5.80 -10.51
C TYR A 466 2.44 6.57 -11.02
N LEU A 467 3.43 6.74 -10.15
CA LEU A 467 4.58 7.58 -10.44
C LEU A 467 5.86 7.07 -9.76
N PRO A 468 7.04 7.31 -10.35
CA PRO A 468 8.32 6.79 -9.87
C PRO A 468 8.86 7.63 -8.72
N SER A 469 8.35 7.37 -7.52
CA SER A 469 8.74 8.08 -6.31
C SER A 469 8.98 7.14 -5.13
N LYS A 470 10.17 7.24 -4.53
CA LYS A 470 10.65 6.33 -3.48
C LYS A 470 9.78 6.38 -2.21
N ILE A 471 9.08 7.49 -1.94
CA ILE A 471 8.14 7.57 -0.80
C ILE A 471 6.91 6.66 -0.96
N LEU A 472 6.52 6.32 -2.20
CA LEU A 472 5.40 5.43 -2.48
C LEU A 472 5.82 3.96 -2.54
N TYR A 473 7.13 3.68 -2.54
CA TYR A 473 7.66 2.33 -2.67
C TYR A 473 7.31 1.45 -1.45
N GLY A 474 7.07 0.17 -1.72
CA GLY A 474 6.76 -0.83 -0.70
C GLY A 474 5.30 -0.86 -0.26
N GLY A 475 4.35 -0.73 -1.19
CA GLY A 475 2.92 -0.88 -0.89
C GLY A 475 2.35 0.27 -0.06
N LYS A 476 2.73 1.51 -0.39
CA LYS A 476 2.13 2.72 0.18
C LYS A 476 1.15 3.31 -0.82
N GLU A 477 -0.05 3.65 -0.37
CA GLU A 477 -1.03 4.40 -1.16
C GLU A 477 -1.40 5.67 -0.41
N ILE A 478 -1.20 6.82 -1.04
CA ILE A 478 -1.56 8.11 -0.46
C ILE A 478 -2.76 8.65 -1.23
N LEU A 479 -3.82 8.98 -0.51
CA LEU A 479 -5.06 9.49 -1.07
C LEU A 479 -5.16 10.99 -0.75
N GLU A 480 -5.08 11.83 -1.77
CA GLU A 480 -5.43 13.24 -1.63
C GLU A 480 -6.95 13.36 -1.60
N MET A 481 -7.49 13.78 -0.45
CA MET A 481 -8.92 14.01 -0.30
C MET A 481 -9.30 15.42 -0.80
N PRO A 482 -10.57 15.64 -1.19
CA PRO A 482 -11.11 16.99 -1.38
C PRO A 482 -10.98 17.88 -0.12
N GLY A 483 -11.07 19.20 -0.29
CA GLY A 483 -11.22 20.14 0.83
C GLY A 483 -12.51 19.90 1.63
N THR A 484 -12.50 20.12 2.95
CA THR A 484 -13.70 19.93 3.79
C THR A 484 -14.72 21.06 3.71
N ASP A 485 -14.39 22.19 3.13
CA ASP A 485 -15.25 23.36 2.86
C ASP A 485 -15.74 23.41 1.40
N ASP A 486 -14.96 22.86 0.46
CA ASP A 486 -15.32 22.49 -0.92
C ASP A 486 -16.30 21.32 -0.97
N SER A 487 -16.74 20.86 0.21
CA SER A 487 -17.45 19.61 0.37
C SER A 487 -18.89 19.74 -0.09
N ASP A 488 -19.05 19.63 -1.42
CA ASP A 488 -20.29 19.19 -2.02
C ASP A 488 -20.72 17.85 -1.35
N PRO A 489 -22.01 17.52 -1.33
CA PRO A 489 -22.48 16.28 -0.69
C PRO A 489 -21.79 15.01 -1.20
N ILE A 490 -21.32 15.02 -2.45
CA ILE A 490 -20.65 13.90 -3.12
C ILE A 490 -19.22 13.73 -2.58
N ALA A 491 -18.48 14.82 -2.43
CA ALA A 491 -17.15 14.90 -1.84
C ALA A 491 -17.20 14.53 -0.35
N MET A 492 -18.23 14.95 0.39
CA MET A 492 -18.47 14.47 1.75
C MET A 492 -18.63 12.95 1.82
N ASP A 493 -19.40 12.37 0.89
CA ASP A 493 -19.58 10.92 0.81
C ASP A 493 -18.28 10.20 0.45
N PHE A 494 -17.49 10.75 -0.48
CA PHE A 494 -16.17 10.21 -0.81
C PHE A 494 -15.20 10.27 0.36
N ILE A 495 -15.10 11.40 1.07
CA ILE A 495 -14.24 11.53 2.25
C ILE A 495 -14.65 10.51 3.31
N LYS A 496 -15.94 10.38 3.64
CA LYS A 496 -16.43 9.41 4.62
C LYS A 496 -16.15 7.97 4.19
N THR A 497 -16.40 7.64 2.93
CA THR A 497 -16.17 6.31 2.39
C THR A 497 -14.69 5.94 2.43
N ALA A 498 -13.80 6.86 2.04
CA ALA A 498 -12.37 6.66 2.10
C ALA A 498 -11.86 6.50 3.54
N LEU A 499 -12.34 7.35 4.47
CA LEU A 499 -11.98 7.24 5.88
C LEU A 499 -12.35 5.89 6.50
N ASN A 500 -13.37 5.19 6.00
CA ASN A 500 -13.70 3.85 6.48
C ASN A 500 -12.68 2.78 6.06
N GLU A 501 -11.86 3.03 5.03
CA GLU A 501 -10.93 2.05 4.48
C GLU A 501 -9.47 2.27 4.88
N VAL A 502 -9.09 3.50 5.22
CA VAL A 502 -7.69 3.90 5.46
C VAL A 502 -7.09 3.35 6.75
N ASP A 503 -5.76 3.20 6.76
CA ASP A 503 -5.00 2.79 7.94
C ASP A 503 -4.41 4.00 8.68
N ALA A 504 -4.20 5.13 8.00
CA ALA A 504 -3.75 6.37 8.64
C ALA A 504 -4.41 7.61 8.04
N VAL A 505 -4.56 8.64 8.87
CA VAL A 505 -5.08 9.95 8.46
C VAL A 505 -4.03 11.02 8.76
N ILE A 506 -3.71 11.82 7.76
CA ILE A 506 -2.84 12.97 7.84
C ILE A 506 -3.71 14.22 7.76
N VAL A 507 -3.76 15.02 8.82
CA VAL A 507 -4.50 16.28 8.87
C VAL A 507 -3.51 17.43 8.77
N VAL A 508 -3.60 18.23 7.71
CA VAL A 508 -2.74 19.41 7.48
C VAL A 508 -3.44 20.68 7.97
N SER A 509 -2.73 21.49 8.76
CA SER A 509 -3.22 22.74 9.37
C SER A 509 -2.17 23.84 9.28
N ASP A 510 -2.60 25.10 9.26
CA ASP A 510 -1.72 26.24 8.94
C ASP A 510 -0.85 26.75 10.12
N PHE A 511 -1.28 26.66 11.39
CA PHE A 511 -0.57 27.38 12.48
C PHE A 511 -0.39 26.59 13.79
N ALA A 512 -1.00 25.43 13.92
CA ALA A 512 -0.89 24.55 15.08
C ALA A 512 -1.40 23.14 14.73
N PHE A 513 -1.12 22.14 15.55
CA PHE A 513 -1.76 20.81 15.48
C PHE A 513 -3.26 20.82 15.77
N LYS A 514 -3.91 21.98 15.76
CA LYS A 514 -5.34 22.10 16.00
C LYS A 514 -6.07 21.48 14.83
N ILE A 515 -6.92 20.51 15.15
CA ILE A 515 -8.08 20.21 14.30
C ILE A 515 -8.99 21.43 14.42
N ALA A 516 -8.75 22.47 13.61
CA ALA A 516 -9.26 23.81 13.87
C ALA A 516 -10.78 23.89 13.66
N GLU A 517 -11.28 23.23 12.62
CA GLU A 517 -12.67 23.32 12.18
C GLU A 517 -13.56 22.18 12.65
N LYS A 518 -14.85 22.49 12.76
CA LYS A 518 -15.89 21.55 13.18
C LYS A 518 -16.11 20.49 12.11
N GLU A 519 -16.06 20.87 10.83
CA GLU A 519 -16.25 20.02 9.66
C GLU A 519 -15.22 18.89 9.61
N VAL A 520 -13.93 19.22 9.79
CA VAL A 520 -12.84 18.23 9.82
C VAL A 520 -13.02 17.27 11.00
N LYS A 521 -13.43 17.78 12.18
CA LYS A 521 -13.69 16.95 13.37
C LYS A 521 -14.85 16.01 13.14
N ASP A 522 -15.96 16.52 12.64
CA ASP A 522 -17.18 15.76 12.42
C ASP A 522 -16.94 14.67 11.37
N MET A 523 -16.17 14.96 10.31
CA MET A 523 -15.75 13.95 9.32
C MET A 523 -14.83 12.89 9.92
N LEU A 524 -13.78 13.30 10.64
CA LEU A 524 -12.81 12.36 11.21
C LEU A 524 -13.45 11.46 12.28
N PHE A 525 -14.11 12.06 13.27
CA PHE A 525 -14.65 11.38 14.44
C PHE A 525 -16.04 10.76 14.21
N GLY A 526 -16.73 11.16 13.14
CA GLY A 526 -17.96 10.52 12.66
C GLY A 526 -17.72 9.38 11.65
N SER A 527 -16.47 9.13 11.26
CA SER A 527 -16.11 8.05 10.33
C SER A 527 -15.80 6.73 11.03
N GLY A 528 -15.77 5.64 10.25
CA GLY A 528 -15.33 4.32 10.71
C GLY A 528 -13.89 4.31 11.21
N PHE A 529 -13.00 5.17 10.68
CA PHE A 529 -11.61 5.29 11.14
C PHE A 529 -11.53 5.46 12.65
N ALA A 530 -12.28 6.42 13.22
CA ALA A 530 -12.23 6.71 14.65
C ALA A 530 -12.66 5.51 15.51
N ASN A 531 -13.63 4.73 15.05
CA ASN A 531 -14.09 3.53 15.75
C ASN A 531 -13.00 2.44 15.74
N TYR A 532 -12.42 2.14 14.57
CA TYR A 532 -11.35 1.14 14.48
C TYR A 532 -10.08 1.55 15.21
N TRP A 533 -9.80 2.84 15.20
CA TRP A 533 -8.65 3.41 15.88
C TRP A 533 -8.77 3.29 17.39
N LYS A 534 -9.96 3.51 17.97
CA LYS A 534 -10.24 3.25 19.39
C LYS A 534 -10.05 1.77 19.76
N GLU A 535 -10.52 0.87 18.90
CA GLU A 535 -10.46 -0.58 19.15
C GLU A 535 -9.04 -1.15 19.05
N ASN A 536 -8.25 -0.70 18.07
CA ASN A 536 -6.91 -1.22 17.81
C ASN A 536 -5.89 -0.11 17.49
N PRO A 537 -5.48 0.70 18.49
CA PRO A 537 -4.63 1.87 18.26
C PRO A 537 -3.29 1.56 17.57
N CYS A 538 -2.73 0.37 17.77
CA CYS A 538 -1.46 -0.03 17.16
C CYS A 538 -1.53 -0.21 15.63
N ASN A 539 -2.74 -0.41 15.07
CA ASN A 539 -2.93 -0.64 13.63
C ASN A 539 -3.30 0.62 12.85
N TYR A 540 -3.51 1.75 13.52
CA TYR A 540 -3.95 2.99 12.90
C TYR A 540 -3.10 4.16 13.39
N LYS A 541 -2.92 5.19 12.55
CA LYS A 541 -2.22 6.41 12.97
C LYS A 541 -2.98 7.67 12.60
N LEU A 542 -3.00 8.63 13.51
CA LEU A 542 -3.43 10.01 13.24
C LEU A 542 -2.19 10.91 13.24
N MET A 543 -1.90 11.54 12.11
CA MET A 543 -0.78 12.46 11.95
C MET A 543 -1.33 13.88 11.79
N LEU A 544 -1.05 14.74 12.77
CA LEU A 544 -1.42 16.15 12.73
C LEU A 544 -0.19 16.93 12.28
N LEU A 545 -0.27 17.53 11.10
CA LEU A 545 0.81 18.27 10.48
C LEU A 545 0.50 19.77 10.52
N ALA A 546 1.44 20.53 11.06
CA ALA A 546 1.37 21.98 11.04
C ALA A 546 2.31 22.52 9.94
N TYR A 547 1.78 23.37 9.07
CA TYR A 547 2.44 23.99 7.93
C TYR A 547 2.27 25.52 7.98
N PRO A 548 3.20 26.28 8.56
CA PRO A 548 3.00 27.71 8.77
C PRO A 548 3.76 28.58 7.78
N GLU A 549 4.18 28.06 6.63
CA GLU A 549 4.85 28.91 5.63
C GLU A 549 3.93 30.06 5.15
N LYS A 550 2.61 30.00 5.46
CA LYS A 550 1.67 31.13 5.33
C LYS A 550 1.94 32.30 6.28
N ASN A 551 2.63 32.06 7.39
CA ASN A 551 2.94 33.08 8.37
C ASN A 551 4.29 33.73 8.02
N LEU A 552 4.28 35.02 7.71
CA LEU A 552 5.52 35.78 7.52
C LEU A 552 6.47 35.68 8.73
N LYS A 553 5.94 35.44 9.93
CA LYS A 553 6.74 35.22 11.16
C LYS A 553 7.41 33.85 11.23
N TRP A 554 7.09 32.94 10.32
CA TRP A 554 7.62 31.57 10.24
C TRP A 554 8.38 31.32 8.93
N GLN A 555 8.83 32.40 8.30
CA GLN A 555 9.80 32.37 7.22
C GLN A 555 11.18 32.51 7.84
N PHE A 556 12.01 31.48 7.66
CA PHE A 556 13.31 31.39 8.31
C PHE A 556 14.43 31.51 7.28
N GLY A 557 15.45 32.28 7.65
CA GLY A 557 16.72 32.36 6.95
C GLY A 557 17.79 31.48 7.58
N LYS A 558 19.00 31.61 7.06
CA LYS A 558 20.18 30.85 7.49
C LYS A 558 20.60 31.05 8.94
N ASP A 559 20.20 32.16 9.56
CA ASP A 559 20.66 32.57 10.89
C ASP A 559 19.63 32.23 12.00
N ASP A 560 18.49 31.61 11.68
CA ASP A 560 17.36 31.42 12.61
C ASP A 560 17.38 30.07 13.37
N SER A 561 18.53 29.40 13.46
CA SER A 561 18.63 28.04 14.03
C SER A 561 18.07 27.93 15.46
N GLU A 562 18.38 28.91 16.31
CA GLU A 562 17.91 28.92 17.71
C GLU A 562 16.40 29.16 17.81
N ILE A 563 15.84 29.97 16.92
CA ILE A 563 14.40 30.26 16.87
C ILE A 563 13.65 28.99 16.47
N ILE A 564 14.10 28.31 15.41
CA ILE A 564 13.52 27.04 14.96
C ILE A 564 13.54 26.00 16.09
N LYS A 565 14.63 25.91 16.85
CA LYS A 565 14.73 25.00 17.98
C LYS A 565 13.73 25.32 19.10
N LYS A 566 13.56 26.60 19.45
CA LYS A 566 12.58 27.06 20.45
C LYS A 566 11.14 26.76 20.02
N LEU A 567 10.83 26.92 18.72
CA LEU A 567 9.51 26.59 18.17
C LEU A 567 9.18 25.10 18.35
N ALA A 568 10.13 24.21 18.09
CA ALA A 568 9.95 22.78 18.33
C ALA A 568 9.65 22.45 19.81
N GLU A 569 10.25 23.18 20.76
CA GLU A 569 9.99 23.01 22.20
C GLU A 569 8.61 23.53 22.63
N GLU A 570 8.17 24.68 22.09
CA GLU A 570 6.84 25.23 22.34
C GLU A 570 5.73 24.31 21.78
N GLU A 571 5.96 23.66 20.65
CA GLU A 571 5.03 22.72 20.05
C GLU A 571 4.84 21.44 20.87
N ASN A 572 5.90 20.95 21.52
CA ASN A 572 5.77 19.84 22.48
C ASN A 572 4.81 20.18 23.64
N LYS A 573 4.71 21.46 24.02
CA LYS A 573 3.72 21.92 25.01
C LYS A 573 2.31 21.94 24.41
N LYS A 574 2.15 22.40 23.17
CA LYS A 574 0.85 22.43 22.47
C LYS A 574 0.29 21.03 22.19
N ARG A 575 1.15 20.03 21.94
CA ARG A 575 0.73 18.62 21.79
C ARG A 575 -0.15 18.14 22.95
N LYS A 576 0.17 18.52 24.19
CA LYS A 576 -0.62 18.12 25.37
C LYS A 576 -2.05 18.64 25.31
N ALA A 577 -2.24 19.89 24.88
CA ALA A 577 -3.57 20.47 24.72
C ALA A 577 -4.39 19.76 23.63
N GLU A 578 -3.74 19.35 22.53
CA GLU A 578 -4.39 18.61 21.46
C GLU A 578 -4.84 17.22 21.90
N LEU A 579 -3.98 16.50 22.64
CA LEU A 579 -4.35 15.21 23.23
C LEU A 579 -5.56 15.33 24.16
N THR A 580 -5.65 16.41 24.96
CA THR A 580 -6.83 16.68 25.79
C THR A 580 -8.08 16.94 24.95
N LEU A 581 -7.96 17.67 23.84
CA LEU A 581 -9.09 17.92 22.93
C LEU A 581 -9.58 16.61 22.29
N ILE A 582 -8.67 15.78 21.80
CA ILE A 582 -9.00 14.48 21.18
C ILE A 582 -9.66 13.56 22.21
N SER A 583 -9.16 13.51 23.45
CA SER A 583 -9.79 12.73 24.54
C SER A 583 -11.26 13.11 24.72
N LYS A 584 -11.56 14.42 24.76
CA LYS A 584 -12.94 14.92 24.87
C LYS A 584 -13.80 14.52 23.68
N MET A 585 -13.27 14.65 22.45
CA MET A 585 -13.99 14.27 21.22
C MET A 585 -14.30 12.78 21.15
N LEU A 586 -13.38 11.94 21.63
CA LEU A 586 -13.58 10.49 21.71
C LEU A 586 -14.50 10.07 22.88
N LYS A 587 -14.96 11.03 23.71
CA LYS A 587 -15.74 10.82 24.94
C LYS A 587 -15.00 9.94 25.96
N MET A 588 -13.72 10.23 26.16
CA MET A 588 -12.83 9.52 27.09
C MET A 588 -12.25 10.50 28.12
N ASP A 589 -12.20 10.08 29.38
CA ASP A 589 -11.60 10.87 30.46
C ASP A 589 -10.10 11.07 30.26
N THR A 590 -9.40 10.00 29.85
CA THR A 590 -7.99 10.03 29.45
C THR A 590 -7.71 9.08 28.29
N LEU A 591 -6.79 9.46 27.39
CA LEU A 591 -6.35 8.60 26.30
C LEU A 591 -5.43 7.48 26.84
N PRO A 592 -5.67 6.21 26.48
CA PRO A 592 -4.71 5.12 26.71
C PRO A 592 -3.35 5.41 26.06
N GLU A 593 -2.27 4.86 26.60
CA GLU A 593 -0.91 5.16 26.12
C GLU A 593 -0.68 4.71 24.67
N ASP A 594 -1.22 3.55 24.30
CA ASP A 594 -1.17 3.06 22.91
C ASP A 594 -1.86 4.04 21.95
N LEU A 595 -2.98 4.64 22.37
CA LEU A 595 -3.70 5.63 21.59
C LEU A 595 -2.92 6.96 21.51
N LYS A 596 -2.26 7.39 22.58
CA LYS A 596 -1.36 8.56 22.52
C LYS A 596 -0.17 8.33 21.58
N ASN A 597 0.40 7.13 21.60
CA ASN A 597 1.54 6.75 20.75
C ASN A 597 1.15 6.69 19.26
N SER A 598 -0.11 6.38 18.97
CA SER A 598 -0.65 6.41 17.62
C SER A 598 -0.95 7.82 17.08
N ILE A 599 -0.91 8.86 17.93
CA ILE A 599 -1.05 10.26 17.55
C ILE A 599 0.33 10.88 17.36
N ILE A 600 0.63 11.21 16.11
CA ILE A 600 1.84 11.91 15.72
C ILE A 600 1.50 13.37 15.48
N THR A 601 2.28 14.26 16.05
CA THR A 601 2.23 15.69 15.76
C THR A 601 3.58 16.10 15.18
N ALA A 602 3.59 16.59 13.95
CA ALA A 602 4.84 17.02 13.31
C ALA A 602 4.68 18.37 12.64
N TYR A 603 5.52 19.30 13.07
CA TYR A 603 5.63 20.59 12.44
C TYR A 603 6.53 20.46 11.21
N ILE A 604 6.12 21.04 10.09
CA ILE A 604 6.82 20.89 8.82
C ILE A 604 7.21 22.27 8.28
N LEU A 605 8.48 22.40 7.89
CA LEU A 605 9.07 23.53 7.15
C LEU A 605 9.46 23.08 5.74
N PRO A 606 8.49 22.88 4.83
CA PRO A 606 8.76 22.21 3.57
C PRO A 606 9.65 23.08 2.66
N VAL A 607 9.42 24.39 2.67
CA VAL A 607 10.08 25.32 1.75
C VAL A 607 11.51 25.52 2.21
N LEU A 608 11.74 25.72 3.51
CA LEU A 608 13.09 25.76 4.07
C LEU A 608 13.86 24.47 3.77
N HIS A 609 13.24 23.31 3.98
CA HIS A 609 13.85 22.01 3.71
C HIS A 609 14.26 21.87 2.25
N THR A 610 13.33 22.10 1.32
CA THR A 610 13.58 21.97 -0.12
C THR A 610 14.57 23.00 -0.63
N SER A 611 14.55 24.23 -0.13
CA SER A 611 15.49 25.29 -0.53
C SER A 611 16.94 24.95 -0.15
N ILE A 612 17.15 24.37 1.04
CA ILE A 612 18.46 23.84 1.45
C ILE A 612 18.90 22.74 0.46
N LEU A 613 17.99 21.84 0.08
CA LEU A 613 18.27 20.73 -0.83
C LEU A 613 18.36 21.14 -2.31
N ALA A 614 17.94 22.35 -2.69
CA ALA A 614 17.98 22.84 -4.07
C ALA A 614 19.29 23.59 -4.43
N GLN A 615 20.23 23.73 -3.49
CA GLN A 615 21.48 24.48 -3.70
C GLN A 615 22.27 23.99 -4.92
N SER A 616 22.78 24.92 -5.74
CA SER A 616 23.59 24.64 -6.93
C SER A 616 24.96 24.10 -6.52
N ILE A 617 25.22 22.82 -6.78
CA ILE A 617 26.49 22.15 -6.45
C ILE A 617 26.83 21.17 -7.57
N GLU A 618 28.12 20.94 -7.78
CA GLU A 618 28.65 19.91 -8.65
C GLU A 618 28.04 18.53 -8.33
N GLN A 619 27.70 17.78 -9.37
CA GLN A 619 27.08 16.45 -9.24
C GLN A 619 28.03 15.48 -8.51
N GLY A 620 27.55 14.83 -7.46
CA GLY A 620 28.35 13.97 -6.57
C GLY A 620 28.82 14.63 -5.27
N GLU A 621 28.62 15.95 -5.11
CA GLU A 621 29.03 16.72 -3.93
C GLU A 621 27.82 17.15 -3.06
N GLU A 622 26.66 16.53 -3.28
CA GLU A 622 25.39 16.84 -2.58
C GLU A 622 25.47 16.61 -1.06
N TYR A 623 26.27 15.66 -0.62
CA TYR A 623 26.47 15.33 0.79
C TYR A 623 26.98 16.54 1.60
N ARG A 624 27.71 17.48 0.98
CA ARG A 624 28.20 18.70 1.65
C ARG A 624 27.06 19.60 2.12
N VAL A 625 25.93 19.63 1.40
CA VAL A 625 24.73 20.38 1.83
C VAL A 625 24.17 19.77 3.10
N PHE A 626 23.98 18.46 3.08
CA PHE A 626 23.46 17.74 4.24
C PHE A 626 24.39 17.90 5.44
N GLN A 627 25.70 17.86 5.24
CA GLN A 627 26.68 18.02 6.32
C GLN A 627 26.63 19.43 6.92
N LYS A 628 26.63 20.47 6.09
CA LYS A 628 26.58 21.88 6.54
C LYS A 628 25.26 22.23 7.22
N ASN A 629 24.16 21.63 6.77
CA ASN A 629 22.81 21.99 7.22
C ASN A 629 22.12 20.89 8.04
N GLN A 630 22.86 19.88 8.52
CA GLN A 630 22.29 18.70 9.19
C GLN A 630 21.38 19.09 10.36
N THR A 631 21.84 20.04 11.18
CA THR A 631 21.10 20.57 12.31
C THR A 631 19.78 21.20 11.87
N PHE A 632 19.78 22.02 10.81
CA PHE A 632 18.57 22.65 10.28
C PHE A 632 17.59 21.62 9.72
N LEU A 633 18.08 20.73 8.85
CA LEU A 633 17.25 19.70 8.22
C LEU A 633 16.54 18.82 9.26
N LYS A 634 17.20 18.49 10.38
CA LYS A 634 16.60 17.77 11.49
C LYS A 634 15.36 18.46 12.08
N TYR A 635 15.36 19.79 12.13
CA TYR A 635 14.25 20.57 12.70
C TYR A 635 13.16 20.94 11.70
N THR A 636 13.35 20.71 10.40
CA THR A 636 12.31 20.96 9.37
C THR A 636 11.15 19.97 9.39
N GLY A 637 11.26 18.85 10.12
CA GLY A 637 10.21 17.85 10.27
C GLY A 637 9.96 16.93 9.06
N ILE A 638 10.40 17.29 7.85
CA ILE A 638 10.21 16.49 6.62
C ILE A 638 10.85 15.11 6.73
N SER A 639 12.12 15.02 7.14
CA SER A 639 12.81 13.72 7.30
C SER A 639 12.12 12.83 8.33
N ASN A 640 11.64 13.42 9.43
CA ASN A 640 10.91 12.69 10.47
C ASN A 640 9.56 12.16 9.95
N LEU A 641 8.84 12.95 9.14
CA LEU A 641 7.60 12.53 8.51
C LEU A 641 7.83 11.32 7.58
N ILE A 642 8.86 11.36 6.74
CA ILE A 642 9.24 10.26 5.85
C ILE A 642 9.52 8.99 6.65
N THR A 643 10.31 9.09 7.72
CA THR A 643 10.64 7.94 8.60
C THR A 643 9.39 7.38 9.28
N ILE A 644 8.53 8.23 9.85
CA ILE A 644 7.31 7.79 10.56
C ILE A 644 6.33 7.08 9.64
N ILE A 645 6.16 7.56 8.40
CA ILE A 645 5.33 6.92 7.38
C ILE A 645 5.88 5.52 7.06
N ASP A 646 7.19 5.41 6.87
CA ASP A 646 7.83 4.16 6.49
C ASP A 646 7.85 3.11 7.61
N GLU A 647 8.19 3.51 8.84
CA GLU A 647 8.14 2.62 10.02
C GLU A 647 6.72 2.10 10.28
N PHE A 648 5.71 2.96 10.10
CA PHE A 648 4.31 2.53 10.23
C PHE A 648 3.97 1.46 9.20
N VAL A 649 4.35 1.65 7.94
CA VAL A 649 4.09 0.69 6.85
C VAL A 649 4.79 -0.64 7.12
N SER A 650 6.08 -0.61 7.51
CA SER A 650 6.85 -1.80 7.87
C SER A 650 6.13 -2.61 8.97
N SER A 651 5.73 -1.92 10.05
CA SER A 651 5.01 -2.53 11.17
C SER A 651 3.66 -3.11 10.75
N ARG A 652 2.92 -2.42 9.86
CA ARG A 652 1.57 -2.81 9.44
C ARG A 652 1.56 -4.01 8.52
N GLN A 653 2.48 -4.03 7.55
CA GLN A 653 2.65 -5.12 6.60
C GLN A 653 3.28 -6.37 7.25
N ASN A 654 3.74 -6.27 8.51
CA ASN A 654 4.38 -7.35 9.25
C ASN A 654 5.56 -7.98 8.49
N VAL A 655 6.27 -7.17 7.68
CA VAL A 655 7.33 -7.65 6.78
C VAL A 655 8.42 -8.36 7.59
N THR A 656 8.83 -7.78 8.71
CA THR A 656 9.80 -8.34 9.66
C THR A 656 9.37 -9.72 10.19
N SER A 657 8.07 -9.97 10.35
CA SER A 657 7.58 -11.27 10.81
C SER A 657 7.64 -12.32 9.70
N ALA A 658 7.48 -11.93 8.43
CA ALA A 658 7.70 -12.79 7.26
C ALA A 658 9.15 -13.19 7.16
N THR A 659 10.06 -12.23 7.32
CA THR A 659 11.49 -12.49 7.37
C THR A 659 11.85 -13.45 8.51
N LYS A 660 11.36 -13.22 9.74
CA LYS A 660 11.60 -14.10 10.90
C LYS A 660 11.05 -15.52 10.75
N GLU A 661 9.92 -15.69 10.06
CA GLU A 661 9.36 -17.02 9.79
C GLU A 661 10.25 -17.80 8.82
N VAL A 662 10.78 -17.12 7.80
CA VAL A 662 11.75 -17.68 6.86
C VAL A 662 13.07 -18.01 7.57
N GLU A 663 13.59 -17.12 8.42
CA GLU A 663 14.76 -17.36 9.28
C GLU A 663 14.57 -18.62 10.13
N ALA A 664 13.39 -18.79 10.76
CA ALA A 664 13.08 -19.94 11.58
C ALA A 664 13.02 -21.24 10.75
N GLN A 665 12.44 -21.22 9.56
CA GLN A 665 12.38 -22.36 8.64
C GLN A 665 13.77 -22.78 8.17
N LEU A 666 14.62 -21.83 7.80
CA LEU A 666 16.00 -22.09 7.40
C LEU A 666 16.86 -22.61 8.56
N SER A 667 16.67 -22.04 9.76
CA SER A 667 17.34 -22.50 10.98
C SER A 667 16.89 -23.90 11.41
N GLN A 668 15.63 -24.26 11.16
CA GLN A 668 15.13 -25.61 11.36
C GLN A 668 15.78 -26.58 10.37
N PHE A 669 15.81 -26.22 9.08
CA PHE A 669 16.46 -27.01 8.04
C PHE A 669 17.95 -27.26 8.33
N HIS A 670 18.67 -26.24 8.84
CA HIS A 670 20.07 -26.35 9.27
C HIS A 670 20.25 -27.35 10.42
N ARG A 671 19.41 -27.26 11.45
CA ARG A 671 19.44 -28.18 12.60
C ARG A 671 19.15 -29.62 12.21
N GLU A 672 18.16 -29.84 11.34
CA GLU A 672 17.79 -31.17 10.84
C GLU A 672 18.93 -31.84 10.06
N ILE A 673 19.77 -31.06 9.36
CA ILE A 673 20.95 -31.57 8.63
C ILE A 673 22.09 -31.96 9.60
N HIS A 674 22.10 -31.48 10.84
CA HIS A 674 23.23 -31.62 11.77
C HIS A 674 22.94 -32.51 13.00
N SER A 675 21.78 -33.13 13.10
CA SER A 675 21.37 -33.95 14.26
C SER A 675 21.58 -35.47 14.05
N GLY A 676 22.50 -36.08 14.79
CA GLY A 676 22.92 -37.48 14.61
C GLY A 676 21.94 -38.59 15.01
N SER A 677 20.94 -38.36 15.87
CA SER A 677 19.96 -39.40 16.27
C SER A 677 18.83 -39.61 15.25
N TYR A 678 18.64 -38.67 14.34
CA TYR A 678 17.61 -38.75 13.29
C TYR A 678 18.07 -39.62 12.10
N THR A 679 19.39 -39.78 11.95
CA THR A 679 20.09 -40.48 10.85
C THR A 679 19.67 -41.94 10.68
N GLU A 680 19.53 -42.68 11.78
CA GLU A 680 19.16 -44.12 11.75
C GLU A 680 17.66 -44.31 11.47
N ALA A 681 16.79 -43.55 12.15
CA ALA A 681 15.35 -43.54 11.92
C ALA A 681 15.01 -43.20 10.46
N ALA A 682 15.67 -42.18 9.89
CA ALA A 682 15.46 -41.78 8.50
C ALA A 682 15.95 -42.82 7.48
N ARG A 683 17.08 -43.52 7.74
CA ARG A 683 17.56 -44.62 6.89
C ARG A 683 16.56 -45.76 6.83
N SER A 684 16.01 -46.15 7.99
CA SER A 684 15.02 -47.23 8.08
C SER A 684 13.75 -46.90 7.30
N VAL A 685 13.22 -45.67 7.41
CA VAL A 685 12.01 -45.28 6.66
C VAL A 685 12.27 -45.17 5.15
N LEU A 686 13.44 -44.67 4.73
CA LEU A 686 13.79 -44.62 3.30
C LEU A 686 13.95 -45.98 2.66
N HIS A 687 14.43 -46.98 3.40
CA HIS A 687 14.55 -48.33 2.89
C HIS A 687 13.18 -48.87 2.46
N VAL A 688 12.14 -48.58 3.25
CA VAL A 688 10.74 -48.93 2.95
C VAL A 688 10.20 -48.11 1.77
N LEU A 689 10.51 -46.81 1.73
CA LEU A 689 10.00 -45.87 0.72
C LEU A 689 10.68 -45.95 -0.66
N ASN A 690 11.90 -46.47 -0.75
CA ASN A 690 12.64 -46.62 -2.01
C ASN A 690 12.30 -47.93 -2.76
N ASN A 691 11.52 -48.82 -2.18
CA ASN A 691 11.03 -50.00 -2.88
C ASN A 691 10.04 -49.54 -3.99
N ARG A 692 10.38 -49.77 -5.26
CA ARG A 692 9.73 -49.12 -6.42
C ARG A 692 8.23 -49.41 -6.52
N GLU A 693 7.79 -50.61 -6.19
CA GLU A 693 6.37 -50.99 -6.20
C GLU A 693 5.59 -50.32 -5.07
N SER A 694 6.18 -50.22 -3.87
CA SER A 694 5.58 -49.58 -2.70
C SER A 694 5.45 -48.06 -2.86
N ARG A 695 6.44 -47.41 -3.51
CA ARG A 695 6.50 -45.94 -3.63
C ARG A 695 5.33 -45.33 -4.42
N ASN A 696 5.06 -45.86 -5.62
CA ASN A 696 4.02 -45.32 -6.49
C ASN A 696 2.61 -45.60 -5.93
N ILE A 697 2.43 -46.74 -5.26
CA ILE A 697 1.16 -47.10 -4.64
C ILE A 697 0.89 -46.20 -3.42
N VAL A 698 1.87 -46.00 -2.54
CA VAL A 698 1.71 -45.19 -1.33
C VAL A 698 1.53 -43.71 -1.64
N GLU A 699 2.30 -43.14 -2.57
CA GLU A 699 2.14 -41.72 -2.97
C GLU A 699 0.77 -41.48 -3.64
N SER A 700 0.30 -42.42 -4.47
CA SER A 700 -1.03 -42.34 -5.08
C SER A 700 -2.17 -42.52 -4.07
N GLU A 701 -2.03 -43.41 -3.08
CA GLU A 701 -3.03 -43.67 -2.05
C GLU A 701 -3.16 -42.46 -1.10
N ILE A 702 -2.02 -41.92 -0.64
CA ILE A 702 -1.97 -40.70 0.17
C ILE A 702 -2.54 -39.50 -0.60
N GLY A 703 -2.21 -39.34 -1.88
CA GLY A 703 -2.74 -38.26 -2.72
C GLY A 703 -4.27 -38.32 -2.84
N LYS A 704 -4.82 -39.51 -3.14
CA LYS A 704 -6.28 -39.73 -3.17
C LYS A 704 -6.93 -39.46 -1.81
N ASN A 705 -6.33 -39.93 -0.73
CA ASN A 705 -6.83 -39.73 0.64
C ASN A 705 -6.85 -38.24 1.02
N ILE A 706 -5.80 -37.49 0.66
CA ILE A 706 -5.74 -36.04 0.88
C ILE A 706 -6.82 -35.32 0.05
N ASP A 707 -6.99 -35.69 -1.22
CA ASP A 707 -8.02 -35.11 -2.08
C ASP A 707 -9.44 -35.38 -1.55
N GLU A 708 -9.74 -36.61 -1.12
CA GLU A 708 -11.01 -36.97 -0.48
C GLU A 708 -11.25 -36.19 0.81
N LEU A 709 -10.22 -36.07 1.66
CA LEU A 709 -10.30 -35.28 2.88
C LEU A 709 -10.47 -33.79 2.58
N LEU A 710 -9.85 -33.25 1.52
CA LEU A 710 -10.02 -31.86 1.08
C LEU A 710 -11.43 -31.60 0.55
N ILE A 711 -12.02 -32.57 -0.15
CA ILE A 711 -13.42 -32.53 -0.57
C ILE A 711 -14.36 -32.55 0.66
N ASP A 712 -14.12 -33.44 1.64
CA ASP A 712 -14.86 -33.45 2.92
C ASP A 712 -14.67 -32.13 3.68
N PHE A 713 -13.47 -31.56 3.67
CA PHE A 713 -13.18 -30.28 4.31
C PHE A 713 -13.91 -29.11 3.63
N ASP A 714 -13.86 -29.02 2.30
CA ASP A 714 -14.61 -28.01 1.53
C ASP A 714 -16.11 -28.10 1.82
N LYS A 715 -16.66 -29.31 1.79
CA LYS A 715 -18.06 -29.57 2.09
C LYS A 715 -18.42 -29.12 3.51
N ARG A 716 -17.65 -29.54 4.53
CA ARG A 716 -17.90 -29.17 5.93
C ARG A 716 -17.76 -27.69 6.22
N ILE A 717 -16.82 -27.00 5.57
CA ILE A 717 -16.69 -25.54 5.71
C ILE A 717 -17.92 -24.86 5.13
N LYS A 718 -18.35 -25.25 3.93
CA LYS A 718 -19.57 -24.72 3.32
C LYS A 718 -20.80 -24.99 4.19
N GLU A 719 -20.93 -26.19 4.74
CA GLU A 719 -22.00 -26.56 5.67
C GLU A 719 -21.95 -25.70 6.94
N ALA A 720 -20.77 -25.51 7.56
CA ALA A 720 -20.63 -24.68 8.75
C ALA A 720 -20.94 -23.20 8.48
N LEU A 721 -20.53 -22.68 7.33
CA LEU A 721 -20.87 -21.32 6.90
C LEU A 721 -22.37 -21.18 6.66
N CYS A 722 -23.01 -22.14 5.98
CA CYS A 722 -24.47 -22.20 5.84
C CYS A 722 -25.13 -22.20 7.22
N GLU A 723 -24.68 -23.06 8.15
CA GLU A 723 -25.30 -23.18 9.47
C GLU A 723 -25.19 -21.88 10.27
N VAL A 724 -24.02 -21.23 10.32
CA VAL A 724 -23.87 -19.94 11.02
C VAL A 724 -24.75 -18.86 10.38
N VAL A 725 -24.84 -18.86 9.05
CA VAL A 725 -25.67 -17.91 8.31
C VAL A 725 -27.17 -18.19 8.52
N ASP A 726 -27.58 -19.45 8.54
CA ASP A 726 -28.97 -19.89 8.71
C ASP A 726 -29.46 -19.80 10.16
N THR A 727 -28.54 -19.74 11.13
CA THR A 727 -28.86 -19.62 12.55
C THR A 727 -28.58 -18.23 13.10
N MET A 728 -27.31 -17.84 13.23
CA MET A 728 -26.91 -16.59 13.88
C MET A 728 -27.19 -15.37 13.02
N VAL A 729 -26.79 -15.38 11.74
CA VAL A 729 -27.04 -14.23 10.85
C VAL A 729 -28.54 -14.07 10.66
N ASP A 730 -29.28 -15.16 10.43
CA ASP A 730 -30.74 -15.16 10.32
C ASP A 730 -31.42 -14.57 11.57
N ALA A 731 -31.02 -14.98 12.78
CA ALA A 731 -31.54 -14.44 14.03
C ALA A 731 -31.23 -12.95 14.19
N VAL A 732 -30.00 -12.54 13.93
CA VAL A 732 -29.56 -11.13 14.01
C VAL A 732 -30.32 -10.26 12.99
N LEU A 733 -30.53 -10.76 11.77
CA LEU A 733 -31.29 -10.05 10.73
C LEU A 733 -32.78 -9.97 11.06
N LYS A 734 -33.38 -11.02 11.65
CA LYS A 734 -34.77 -10.99 12.14
C LYS A 734 -34.96 -9.98 13.27
N GLU A 735 -34.04 -9.94 14.21
CA GLU A 735 -34.06 -8.94 15.28
C GLU A 735 -33.87 -7.53 14.72
N ASN A 736 -32.92 -7.35 13.81
CA ASN A 736 -32.71 -6.09 13.11
C ASN A 736 -33.94 -5.68 12.29
N LEU A 737 -34.69 -6.61 11.70
CA LEU A 737 -35.95 -6.33 11.01
C LEU A 737 -37.01 -5.77 11.96
N VAL A 738 -37.14 -6.35 13.16
CA VAL A 738 -38.09 -5.84 14.19
C VAL A 738 -37.69 -4.42 14.59
N GLN A 739 -36.39 -4.20 14.82
CA GLN A 739 -35.87 -2.91 15.21
C GLN A 739 -35.98 -1.87 14.08
N ALA A 740 -35.65 -2.24 12.83
CA ALA A 740 -35.84 -1.39 11.65
C ALA A 740 -37.31 -1.03 11.45
N LYS A 741 -38.25 -1.97 11.65
CA LYS A 741 -39.70 -1.67 11.63
C LYS A 741 -40.09 -0.67 12.72
N ARG A 742 -39.50 -0.76 13.92
CA ARG A 742 -39.74 0.19 15.03
C ARG A 742 -39.14 1.57 14.71
N ASN A 743 -37.88 1.61 14.27
CA ASN A 743 -37.18 2.83 13.89
C ASN A 743 -37.88 3.53 12.73
N TRP A 744 -38.31 2.77 11.72
CA TRP A 744 -39.10 3.28 10.61
C TRP A 744 -40.40 3.93 11.09
N LYS A 745 -41.17 3.28 11.95
CA LYS A 745 -42.39 3.90 12.54
C LYS A 745 -42.07 5.21 13.26
N GLY A 746 -40.95 5.28 13.98
CA GLY A 746 -40.51 6.49 14.68
C GLY A 746 -39.98 7.60 13.77
N HIS A 747 -39.51 7.29 12.55
CA HIS A 747 -38.86 8.26 11.66
C HIS A 747 -39.65 8.57 10.38
N LYS A 748 -40.62 7.73 9.99
CA LYS A 748 -41.40 7.85 8.73
C LYS A 748 -42.00 9.24 8.54
N HIS A 749 -42.53 9.84 9.61
CA HIS A 749 -43.15 11.17 9.57
C HIS A 749 -42.13 12.31 9.41
N ARG A 750 -40.86 12.07 9.76
CA ARG A 750 -39.75 13.03 9.62
C ARG A 750 -39.12 12.99 8.23
N ILE A 751 -39.41 11.96 7.44
CA ILE A 751 -38.99 11.87 6.04
C ILE A 751 -39.97 12.70 5.21
N GLN A 752 -39.51 13.90 4.84
CA GLN A 752 -40.29 14.88 4.09
C GLN A 752 -39.91 14.95 2.61
N SER A 753 -38.86 14.22 2.20
CA SER A 753 -38.38 14.26 0.82
C SER A 753 -38.01 12.90 0.27
N VAL A 754 -38.22 12.72 -1.04
CA VAL A 754 -37.83 11.52 -1.79
C VAL A 754 -36.30 11.42 -1.93
N GLY A 755 -35.57 12.54 -1.86
CA GLY A 755 -34.10 12.57 -1.98
C GLY A 755 -33.35 11.78 -0.91
N VAL A 756 -34.00 11.50 0.23
CA VAL A 756 -33.45 10.60 1.26
C VAL A 756 -33.17 9.20 0.69
N PHE A 757 -33.93 8.76 -0.32
CA PHE A 757 -33.80 7.45 -0.98
C PHE A 757 -32.76 7.43 -2.11
N ASN A 758 -31.99 8.50 -2.32
CA ASN A 758 -31.02 8.57 -3.41
C ASN A 758 -30.02 7.38 -3.36
N PRO A 759 -30.01 6.51 -4.39
CA PRO A 759 -29.18 5.30 -4.44
C PRO A 759 -27.68 5.57 -4.46
N HIS A 760 -27.25 6.77 -4.85
CA HIS A 760 -25.84 7.14 -4.89
C HIS A 760 -25.22 7.12 -3.49
N PHE A 761 -25.86 7.80 -2.54
CA PHE A 761 -25.40 7.92 -1.15
C PHE A 761 -25.66 6.69 -0.29
N CYS A 762 -26.25 5.62 -0.83
CA CYS A 762 -26.57 4.40 -0.08
C CYS A 762 -27.36 4.68 1.24
N GLY A 763 -28.25 5.68 1.23
CA GLY A 763 -29.03 6.14 2.40
C GLY A 763 -28.25 6.87 3.49
N ARG A 764 -27.05 7.36 3.18
CA ARG A 764 -26.20 8.18 4.06
C ARG A 764 -26.08 9.63 3.58
N ASN A 765 -27.03 10.09 2.77
CA ASN A 765 -27.00 11.44 2.19
C ASN A 765 -26.88 12.49 3.31
N PRO A 766 -25.76 13.24 3.37
CA PRO A 766 -25.46 14.13 4.49
C PRO A 766 -26.39 15.35 4.56
N VAL A 767 -27.14 15.65 3.50
CA VAL A 767 -28.05 16.80 3.41
C VAL A 767 -29.33 16.59 4.23
N TYR A 768 -29.70 15.34 4.52
CA TYR A 768 -30.96 15.00 5.18
C TYR A 768 -30.75 14.62 6.65
N LYS A 769 -31.64 15.12 7.53
CA LYS A 769 -31.62 14.82 8.98
C LYS A 769 -31.84 13.34 9.32
N VAL A 770 -32.60 12.63 8.48
CA VAL A 770 -32.86 11.20 8.64
C VAL A 770 -31.93 10.44 7.70
N LEU A 771 -30.97 9.72 8.25
CA LEU A 771 -30.14 8.79 7.49
C LEU A 771 -30.86 7.44 7.42
N LEU A 772 -31.37 7.06 6.25
CA LEU A 772 -32.08 5.79 6.10
C LEU A 772 -31.20 4.59 6.42
N TYR A 773 -29.89 4.68 6.14
CA TYR A 773 -28.95 3.63 6.53
C TYR A 773 -29.02 3.34 8.04
N SER A 774 -29.07 4.40 8.85
CA SER A 774 -29.18 4.30 10.31
C SER A 774 -30.52 3.73 10.76
N VAL A 775 -31.63 4.13 10.12
CA VAL A 775 -32.95 3.57 10.39
C VAL A 775 -32.98 2.05 10.20
N PHE A 776 -32.23 1.54 9.21
CA PHE A 776 -32.19 0.12 8.88
C PHE A 776 -31.14 -0.68 9.65
N PHE A 777 -30.01 -0.08 10.05
CA PHE A 777 -28.82 -0.86 10.40
C PHE A 777 -28.02 -0.39 11.65
N ASP A 778 -28.47 0.62 12.41
CA ASP A 778 -27.68 1.18 13.53
C ASP A 778 -27.27 0.15 14.60
N ASP A 779 -28.10 -0.88 14.88
CA ASP A 779 -27.85 -1.85 15.96
C ASP A 779 -27.13 -3.15 15.50
N LEU A 780 -26.60 -3.18 14.27
CA LEU A 780 -25.95 -4.38 13.73
C LEU A 780 -24.47 -4.51 14.08
N GLU A 781 -23.80 -3.42 14.46
CA GLU A 781 -22.34 -3.38 14.47
C GLU A 781 -21.73 -4.32 15.53
N ASP A 782 -22.22 -4.29 16.76
CA ASP A 782 -21.76 -5.18 17.83
C ASP A 782 -22.12 -6.65 17.56
N LYS A 783 -23.24 -6.89 16.87
CA LYS A 783 -23.72 -8.24 16.53
C LYS A 783 -22.88 -8.89 15.43
N LYS A 784 -22.38 -8.08 14.48
CA LYS A 784 -21.43 -8.54 13.45
C LYS A 784 -20.17 -9.15 14.07
N ILE A 785 -19.64 -8.53 15.13
CA ILE A 785 -18.41 -9.00 15.80
C ILE A 785 -18.59 -10.43 16.32
N GLN A 786 -19.73 -10.73 16.94
CA GLN A 786 -20.05 -12.07 17.45
C GLN A 786 -20.19 -13.10 16.33
N ILE A 787 -20.89 -12.76 15.24
CA ILE A 787 -21.00 -13.61 14.05
C ILE A 787 -19.60 -13.95 13.50
N PHE A 788 -18.74 -12.94 13.38
CA PHE A 788 -17.39 -13.08 12.84
C PHE A 788 -16.51 -13.94 13.73
N GLN A 789 -16.65 -13.83 15.06
CA GLN A 789 -15.95 -14.69 16.01
C GLN A 789 -16.42 -16.14 15.91
N GLU A 790 -17.72 -16.40 15.79
CA GLU A 790 -18.24 -17.76 15.64
C GLU A 790 -17.79 -18.41 14.33
N ILE A 791 -17.86 -17.70 13.19
CA ILE A 791 -17.36 -18.19 11.91
C ILE A 791 -15.90 -18.62 12.07
N LYS A 792 -15.08 -17.77 12.70
CA LYS A 792 -13.66 -18.05 12.93
C LYS A 792 -13.47 -19.28 13.82
N PHE A 793 -14.22 -19.38 14.92
CA PHE A 793 -14.14 -20.49 15.86
C PHE A 793 -14.51 -21.83 15.20
N ARG A 794 -15.58 -21.88 14.40
CA ARG A 794 -15.99 -23.10 13.70
C ARG A 794 -15.00 -23.53 12.64
N ILE A 795 -14.47 -22.59 11.86
CA ILE A 795 -13.44 -22.88 10.86
C ILE A 795 -12.17 -23.40 11.55
N GLU A 796 -11.75 -22.79 12.67
CA GLU A 796 -10.64 -23.28 13.49
C GLU A 796 -10.85 -24.72 13.98
N GLY A 797 -12.04 -25.01 14.49
CA GLY A 797 -12.42 -26.35 14.92
C GLY A 797 -12.37 -27.39 13.79
N LEU A 798 -12.94 -27.08 12.63
CA LEU A 798 -12.94 -27.94 11.44
C LEU A 798 -11.53 -28.17 10.91
N ARG A 799 -10.70 -27.13 10.89
CA ARG A 799 -9.29 -27.20 10.51
C ARG A 799 -8.51 -28.15 11.43
N ASN A 800 -8.69 -28.02 12.75
CA ASN A 800 -8.02 -28.91 13.71
C ASN A 800 -8.51 -30.35 13.59
N LYS A 801 -9.76 -30.57 13.15
CA LYS A 801 -10.32 -31.90 12.87
C LYS A 801 -9.74 -32.48 11.57
N PHE A 802 -9.64 -31.68 10.53
CA PHE A 802 -9.00 -32.01 9.26
C PHE A 802 -7.52 -32.38 9.45
N LYS A 803 -6.76 -31.55 10.19
CA LYS A 803 -5.37 -31.82 10.59
C LYS A 803 -5.24 -33.19 11.24
N ARG A 804 -6.05 -33.46 12.26
CA ARG A 804 -6.05 -34.75 12.99
C ARG A 804 -6.38 -35.93 12.06
N LYS A 805 -7.36 -35.78 11.16
CA LYS A 805 -7.70 -36.84 10.20
C LYS A 805 -6.55 -37.14 9.24
N ILE A 806 -5.88 -36.11 8.69
CA ILE A 806 -4.72 -36.33 7.82
C ILE A 806 -3.61 -37.03 8.61
N LEU A 807 -3.26 -36.55 9.80
CA LEU A 807 -2.22 -37.17 10.62
C LEU A 807 -2.53 -38.63 10.95
N GLN A 808 -3.78 -38.94 11.33
CA GLN A 808 -4.23 -40.30 11.59
C GLN A 808 -4.18 -41.17 10.33
N GLN A 809 -4.60 -40.65 9.18
CA GLN A 809 -4.58 -41.40 7.93
C GLN A 809 -3.15 -41.66 7.47
N CYS A 810 -2.28 -40.65 7.46
CA CYS A 810 -0.86 -40.82 7.17
C CYS A 810 -0.21 -41.83 8.13
N THR A 811 -0.52 -41.78 9.43
CA THR A 811 0.00 -42.75 10.41
C THR A 811 -0.48 -44.16 10.11
N LYS A 812 -1.75 -44.36 9.75
CA LYS A 812 -2.29 -45.67 9.38
C LYS A 812 -1.67 -46.21 8.10
N ASP A 813 -1.55 -45.38 7.08
CA ASP A 813 -0.98 -45.73 5.78
C ASP A 813 0.51 -46.10 5.93
N LEU A 814 1.24 -45.40 6.79
CA LEU A 814 2.61 -45.72 7.19
C LEU A 814 2.67 -47.04 7.97
N ASN A 815 1.90 -47.19 9.06
CA ASN A 815 1.91 -48.39 9.90
C ASN A 815 1.58 -49.67 9.11
N LYS A 816 0.55 -49.62 8.25
CA LYS A 816 0.13 -50.76 7.41
C LYS A 816 1.22 -51.25 6.45
N ARG A 817 2.19 -50.40 6.10
CA ARG A 817 3.34 -50.74 5.25
C ARG A 817 4.60 -51.06 6.04
N LEU A 818 4.62 -50.73 7.33
CA LEU A 818 5.71 -51.01 8.27
C LEU A 818 5.51 -52.34 9.02
N GLU A 819 4.29 -52.89 9.06
CA GLU A 819 3.93 -54.17 9.70
C GLU A 819 4.73 -55.38 9.17
N ASP A 820 5.33 -55.31 7.97
CA ASP A 820 6.14 -56.39 7.38
C ASP A 820 7.64 -56.36 7.79
N ASN A 821 8.11 -55.34 8.54
CA ASN A 821 9.51 -55.23 8.99
C ASN A 821 9.60 -55.03 10.51
N HIS A 822 9.96 -56.09 11.25
CA HIS A 822 10.05 -56.08 12.73
C HIS A 822 11.05 -55.07 13.31
N ASP A 823 12.04 -54.59 12.54
CA ASP A 823 13.06 -53.62 12.99
C ASP A 823 12.62 -52.14 12.91
N LEU A 824 11.41 -51.86 12.40
CA LEU A 824 10.91 -50.50 12.12
C LEU A 824 9.79 -50.01 13.07
N HIS A 825 9.44 -50.80 14.08
CA HIS A 825 8.49 -50.43 15.15
C HIS A 825 9.09 -49.51 16.23
N ASP A 826 10.18 -48.80 15.92
CA ASP A 826 10.76 -47.82 16.83
C ASP A 826 9.80 -46.62 17.03
N PRO A 827 9.31 -46.37 18.27
CA PRO A 827 8.41 -45.26 18.58
C PRO A 827 8.99 -43.89 18.22
N PHE A 828 10.33 -43.75 18.20
CA PHE A 828 10.99 -42.51 17.84
C PHE A 828 10.87 -42.22 16.34
N THR A 829 11.02 -43.22 15.48
CA THR A 829 10.85 -43.11 14.02
C THR A 829 9.43 -42.69 13.63
N LEU A 830 8.39 -43.30 14.22
CA LEU A 830 7.00 -42.94 13.96
C LEU A 830 6.69 -41.50 14.42
N LYS A 831 7.19 -41.13 15.60
CA LYS A 831 7.04 -39.78 16.14
C LYS A 831 7.72 -38.74 15.25
N PHE A 832 8.91 -39.03 14.75
CA PHE A 832 9.62 -38.14 13.82
C PHE A 832 8.83 -37.89 12.52
N VAL A 833 8.25 -38.93 11.92
CA VAL A 833 7.40 -38.77 10.72
C VAL A 833 6.14 -37.96 11.02
N GLN A 834 5.51 -38.21 12.16
CA GLN A 834 4.33 -37.47 12.60
C GLN A 834 4.64 -35.99 12.82
N ASP A 835 5.68 -35.68 13.58
CA ASP A 835 6.10 -34.30 13.88
C ASP A 835 6.42 -33.53 12.58
N THR A 836 7.02 -34.20 11.60
CA THR A 836 7.34 -33.65 10.29
C THR A 836 6.08 -33.31 9.47
N ILE A 837 5.16 -34.28 9.32
CA ILE A 837 3.91 -34.06 8.58
C ILE A 837 3.05 -33.01 9.32
N GLU A 838 3.04 -33.03 10.65
CA GLU A 838 2.33 -32.09 11.49
C GLU A 838 2.83 -30.66 11.30
N SER A 839 4.15 -30.45 11.27
CA SER A 839 4.76 -29.15 11.00
C SER A 839 4.37 -28.59 9.63
N GLN A 840 4.40 -29.43 8.59
CA GLN A 840 4.04 -29.04 7.21
C GLN A 840 2.54 -28.73 7.06
N LEU A 841 1.68 -29.52 7.73
CA LEU A 841 0.26 -29.25 7.80
C LEU A 841 -0.03 -27.97 8.59
N ASP A 842 0.68 -27.73 9.69
CA ASP A 842 0.51 -26.50 10.46
C ASP A 842 0.85 -25.27 9.63
N GLU A 843 1.91 -25.32 8.83
CA GLU A 843 2.26 -24.24 7.91
C GLU A 843 1.18 -24.02 6.83
N ALA A 844 0.74 -25.09 6.15
CA ALA A 844 -0.29 -25.02 5.11
C ALA A 844 -1.65 -24.55 5.66
N LEU A 845 -2.04 -25.04 6.84
CA LEU A 845 -3.31 -24.72 7.50
C LEU A 845 -3.27 -23.37 8.25
N ALA A 846 -2.11 -22.93 8.73
CA ALA A 846 -1.90 -21.57 9.21
C ALA A 846 -2.07 -20.56 8.08
N TRP A 847 -1.75 -20.94 6.85
CA TRP A 847 -1.98 -20.11 5.66
C TRP A 847 -3.47 -20.03 5.29
N TYR A 848 -4.24 -21.10 5.49
CA TYR A 848 -5.70 -21.11 5.25
C TYR A 848 -6.48 -20.19 6.22
N LEU A 849 -6.14 -20.19 7.52
CA LEU A 849 -6.72 -19.24 8.50
C LEU A 849 -6.05 -17.87 8.50
N GLY A 850 -4.81 -17.80 8.02
CA GLY A 850 -4.07 -16.58 7.80
C GLY A 850 -3.58 -15.91 9.09
N LYS A 851 -2.46 -16.36 9.65
CA LYS A 851 -1.74 -15.52 10.64
C LYS A 851 -1.32 -14.16 10.06
N LYS A 852 -1.12 -14.06 8.73
CA LYS A 852 -0.67 -12.83 8.02
C LYS A 852 -1.63 -12.27 6.98
N ARG A 853 -2.60 -13.08 6.50
CA ARG A 853 -3.66 -12.66 5.57
C ARG A 853 -4.95 -13.32 5.98
N ARG A 854 -5.77 -12.65 6.78
CA ARG A 854 -7.00 -13.24 7.29
C ARG A 854 -8.14 -12.99 6.27
N PRO A 855 -8.60 -13.99 5.49
CA PRO A 855 -9.83 -13.88 4.69
C PRO A 855 -11.07 -13.81 5.60
N PHE A 856 -11.00 -14.54 6.72
CA PHE A 856 -11.96 -14.46 7.83
C PHE A 856 -11.40 -13.59 8.98
N ASN A 857 -10.82 -12.41 8.69
CA ASN A 857 -10.71 -11.38 9.74
C ASN A 857 -11.98 -10.57 9.85
N GLY A 858 -12.15 -9.94 11.01
CA GLY A 858 -13.18 -8.93 11.23
C GLY A 858 -13.24 -7.90 10.09
N LYS A 859 -12.11 -7.34 9.62
CA LYS A 859 -12.10 -6.30 8.56
C LYS A 859 -12.68 -6.79 7.22
N THR A 860 -12.25 -7.94 6.72
CA THR A 860 -12.69 -8.52 5.43
C THR A 860 -14.12 -9.03 5.53
N MET A 861 -14.48 -9.75 6.61
CA MET A 861 -15.85 -10.21 6.80
C MET A 861 -16.81 -9.05 6.99
N LYS A 862 -16.39 -8.00 7.72
CA LYS A 862 -17.15 -6.74 7.83
C LYS A 862 -17.34 -6.11 6.46
N LYS A 863 -16.28 -5.97 5.66
CA LYS A 863 -16.39 -5.46 4.28
C LYS A 863 -17.37 -6.27 3.44
N CYS A 864 -17.25 -7.60 3.44
CA CYS A 864 -18.19 -8.46 2.72
C CYS A 864 -19.64 -8.32 3.20
N PHE A 865 -19.84 -8.20 4.53
CA PHE A 865 -21.15 -8.00 5.11
C PHE A 865 -21.72 -6.63 4.72
N GLU A 866 -20.95 -5.55 4.85
CA GLU A 866 -21.35 -4.18 4.49
C GLU A 866 -21.62 -4.02 2.99
N GLU A 867 -20.80 -4.62 2.13
CA GLU A 867 -21.08 -4.67 0.69
C GLU A 867 -22.40 -5.41 0.42
N SER A 868 -22.69 -6.48 1.16
CA SER A 868 -23.96 -7.21 1.05
C SER A 868 -25.14 -6.37 1.54
N GLN A 869 -24.97 -5.61 2.63
CA GLN A 869 -25.94 -4.64 3.14
C GLN A 869 -26.24 -3.58 2.09
N ASN A 870 -25.21 -2.92 1.56
CA ASN A 870 -25.34 -1.84 0.59
C ASN A 870 -25.97 -2.32 -0.72
N LEU A 871 -25.56 -3.50 -1.22
CA LEU A 871 -26.14 -4.10 -2.43
C LEU A 871 -27.64 -4.41 -2.24
N SER A 872 -28.00 -5.04 -1.11
CA SER A 872 -29.40 -5.36 -0.81
C SER A 872 -30.24 -4.09 -0.65
N PHE A 873 -29.72 -3.13 0.11
CA PHE A 873 -30.38 -1.87 0.40
C PHE A 873 -30.61 -1.03 -0.86
N LYS A 874 -29.58 -0.92 -1.71
CA LYS A 874 -29.69 -0.25 -3.01
C LYS A 874 -30.73 -0.91 -3.90
N LYS A 875 -30.73 -2.25 -3.98
CA LYS A 875 -31.61 -3.02 -4.87
C LYS A 875 -33.09 -2.99 -4.45
N TYR A 876 -33.38 -3.14 -3.15
CA TYR A 876 -34.75 -3.37 -2.69
C TYR A 876 -35.42 -2.14 -2.04
N ILE A 877 -34.63 -1.18 -1.54
CA ILE A 877 -35.18 0.02 -0.89
C ILE A 877 -34.92 1.26 -1.73
N LEU A 878 -33.65 1.58 -2.00
CA LEU A 878 -33.29 2.88 -2.59
C LEU A 878 -33.76 2.97 -4.04
N LEU A 879 -33.32 2.08 -4.94
CA LEU A 879 -33.70 2.12 -6.35
C LEU A 879 -35.22 2.06 -6.55
N PRO A 880 -35.99 1.17 -5.90
CA PRO A 880 -37.43 1.14 -6.08
C PRO A 880 -38.17 2.38 -5.54
N SER A 881 -37.63 3.01 -4.50
CA SER A 881 -38.25 4.19 -3.88
C SER A 881 -37.83 5.51 -4.54
N TYR A 882 -36.75 5.49 -5.33
CA TYR A 882 -36.21 6.64 -6.07
C TYR A 882 -36.54 6.60 -7.58
N ARG A 883 -37.49 5.76 -8.00
CA ARG A 883 -37.92 5.59 -9.41
C ARG A 883 -38.89 6.67 -9.88
N SER A 884 -38.97 6.84 -11.21
CA SER A 884 -39.95 7.65 -11.94
C SER A 884 -41.35 7.57 -11.33
N ASN A 885 -41.94 8.73 -11.01
CA ASN A 885 -43.32 8.92 -10.53
C ASN A 885 -43.62 8.39 -9.12
N SER A 886 -42.61 8.05 -8.33
CA SER A 886 -42.82 7.65 -6.93
C SER A 886 -43.10 8.89 -6.09
N SER A 887 -44.36 9.14 -5.74
CA SER A 887 -44.65 10.11 -4.68
C SER A 887 -43.96 9.68 -3.38
N LEU A 888 -43.67 10.62 -2.48
CA LEU A 888 -43.08 10.30 -1.18
C LEU A 888 -43.87 9.21 -0.43
N GLU A 889 -45.19 9.20 -0.56
CA GLU A 889 -46.03 8.19 0.07
C GLU A 889 -45.90 6.82 -0.61
N ILE A 890 -45.76 6.76 -1.94
CA ILE A 890 -45.45 5.51 -2.66
C ILE A 890 -44.05 5.01 -2.26
N ALA A 891 -43.05 5.89 -2.15
CA ALA A 891 -41.71 5.54 -1.69
C ALA A 891 -41.73 4.94 -0.27
N LYS A 892 -42.50 5.55 0.65
CA LYS A 892 -42.71 5.02 2.00
C LYS A 892 -43.41 3.66 1.98
N GLN A 893 -44.45 3.48 1.16
CA GLN A 893 -45.16 2.19 1.00
C GLN A 893 -44.25 1.10 0.43
N ASN A 894 -43.46 1.41 -0.59
CA ASN A 894 -42.48 0.51 -1.18
C ASN A 894 -41.43 0.09 -0.15
N THR A 895 -40.97 1.04 0.67
CA THR A 895 -40.04 0.76 1.77
C THR A 895 -40.64 -0.22 2.76
N GLU A 896 -41.89 -0.01 3.20
CA GLU A 896 -42.59 -0.92 4.11
C GLU A 896 -42.77 -2.32 3.52
N LYS A 897 -43.12 -2.41 2.23
CA LYS A 897 -43.31 -3.68 1.52
C LYS A 897 -42.00 -4.46 1.36
N ASN A 898 -40.90 -3.76 1.10
CA ASN A 898 -39.62 -4.39 0.76
C ASN A 898 -38.63 -4.50 1.93
N MET A 899 -38.93 -3.92 3.10
CA MET A 899 -38.03 -3.90 4.26
C MET A 899 -37.56 -5.31 4.66
N GLU A 900 -38.47 -6.27 4.68
CA GLU A 900 -38.18 -7.65 5.02
C GLU A 900 -37.26 -8.32 4.00
N ILE A 901 -37.58 -8.19 2.71
CA ILE A 901 -36.75 -8.73 1.63
C ILE A 901 -35.35 -8.09 1.66
N CYS A 902 -35.27 -6.78 1.85
CA CYS A 902 -34.02 -6.03 1.95
C CYS A 902 -33.13 -6.57 3.06
N ILE A 903 -33.67 -6.74 4.27
CA ILE A 903 -32.87 -7.18 5.42
C ILE A 903 -32.52 -8.66 5.30
N MET A 904 -33.46 -9.51 4.89
CA MET A 904 -33.23 -10.96 4.82
C MET A 904 -32.34 -11.39 3.65
N GLU A 905 -32.33 -10.70 2.52
CA GLU A 905 -31.46 -11.06 1.37
C GLU A 905 -29.97 -10.79 1.64
N ILE A 906 -29.63 -9.97 2.64
CA ILE A 906 -28.24 -9.75 3.11
C ILE A 906 -27.57 -11.09 3.40
N LYS A 907 -28.30 -12.00 4.05
CA LYS A 907 -27.89 -13.36 4.38
C LYS A 907 -27.28 -14.10 3.19
N LYS A 908 -28.01 -14.09 2.06
CA LYS A 908 -27.65 -14.84 0.85
C LYS A 908 -26.46 -14.19 0.13
N LEU A 909 -26.45 -12.87 0.02
CA LEU A 909 -25.33 -12.12 -0.57
C LEU A 909 -24.05 -12.31 0.25
N PHE A 910 -24.16 -12.28 1.58
CA PHE A 910 -23.05 -12.50 2.48
C PHE A 910 -22.49 -13.92 2.33
N LEU A 911 -23.36 -14.94 2.31
CA LEU A 911 -22.95 -16.33 2.10
C LEU A 911 -22.23 -16.54 0.76
N GLN A 912 -22.73 -15.93 -0.33
CA GLN A 912 -22.07 -15.99 -1.64
C GLN A 912 -20.65 -15.40 -1.60
N LYS A 913 -20.47 -14.25 -0.93
CA LYS A 913 -19.14 -13.64 -0.75
C LYS A 913 -18.22 -14.52 0.10
N LEU A 914 -18.72 -15.11 1.19
CA LEU A 914 -17.94 -16.05 2.01
C LEU A 914 -17.52 -17.30 1.22
N PHE A 915 -18.39 -17.84 0.36
CA PHE A 915 -18.04 -18.95 -0.52
C PHE A 915 -16.99 -18.57 -1.56
N SER A 916 -17.04 -17.37 -2.11
CA SER A 916 -16.01 -16.86 -3.02
C SER A 916 -14.66 -16.79 -2.31
N LEU A 917 -14.61 -16.22 -1.11
CA LEU A 917 -13.41 -16.15 -0.27
C LEU A 917 -12.84 -17.54 0.04
N HIS A 918 -13.71 -18.48 0.40
CA HIS A 918 -13.34 -19.88 0.68
C HIS A 918 -12.76 -20.56 -0.57
N LYS A 919 -13.42 -20.44 -1.73
CA LYS A 919 -12.99 -21.05 -3.00
C LYS A 919 -11.59 -20.59 -3.41
N GLU A 920 -11.31 -19.29 -3.31
CA GLU A 920 -10.00 -18.73 -3.63
C GLU A 920 -8.89 -19.34 -2.76
N ARG A 921 -9.15 -19.48 -1.45
CA ARG A 921 -8.17 -20.01 -0.50
C ARG A 921 -8.03 -21.52 -0.54
N LEU A 922 -9.12 -22.24 -0.81
CA LEU A 922 -9.07 -23.67 -1.06
C LEU A 922 -8.17 -23.98 -2.27
N LYS A 923 -8.28 -23.21 -3.36
CA LYS A 923 -7.41 -23.36 -4.54
C LYS A 923 -5.93 -23.20 -4.15
N SER A 924 -5.63 -22.24 -3.30
CA SER A 924 -4.25 -22.04 -2.88
C SER A 924 -3.77 -23.03 -1.81
N LEU A 925 -4.64 -23.50 -0.90
CA LEU A 925 -4.33 -24.60 0.02
C LEU A 925 -4.02 -25.87 -0.77
N TYR A 926 -4.84 -26.17 -1.79
CA TYR A 926 -4.61 -27.26 -2.73
C TYR A 926 -3.24 -27.14 -3.40
N GLY A 927 -2.90 -25.96 -3.93
CA GLY A 927 -1.57 -25.70 -4.52
C GLY A 927 -0.40 -25.81 -3.55
N LYS A 928 -0.63 -25.71 -2.22
CA LYS A 928 0.39 -25.95 -1.19
C LYS A 928 0.53 -27.42 -0.82
N LEU A 929 -0.57 -28.19 -0.87
CA LEU A 929 -0.59 -29.61 -0.51
C LEU A 929 -0.24 -30.51 -1.70
N MET A 930 -0.57 -30.11 -2.93
CA MET A 930 -0.47 -30.91 -4.15
C MET A 930 0.32 -30.18 -5.24
N THR A 931 0.99 -30.95 -6.10
CA THR A 931 1.63 -30.43 -7.33
C THR A 931 0.60 -30.35 -8.47
N PRO A 932 0.90 -29.62 -9.57
CA PRO A 932 0.05 -29.63 -10.76
C PRO A 932 -0.17 -31.01 -11.39
N LYS A 933 0.72 -31.98 -11.09
CA LYS A 933 0.63 -33.37 -11.55
C LYS A 933 -0.17 -34.26 -10.58
N GLY A 934 -0.79 -33.69 -9.54
CA GLY A 934 -1.62 -34.42 -8.57
C GLY A 934 -0.83 -35.19 -7.51
N THR A 935 0.47 -34.94 -7.36
CA THR A 935 1.30 -35.60 -6.34
C THR A 935 1.37 -34.79 -5.05
N SER A 936 1.46 -35.47 -3.90
CA SER A 936 1.50 -34.83 -2.58
C SER A 936 2.84 -34.12 -2.36
N LYS A 937 2.81 -32.79 -2.24
CA LYS A 937 3.98 -31.98 -1.88
C LYS A 937 4.49 -32.36 -0.49
N MET A 938 3.59 -32.58 0.47
CA MET A 938 3.97 -32.98 1.84
C MET A 938 4.74 -34.30 1.86
N TRP A 939 4.30 -35.28 1.06
CA TRP A 939 4.97 -36.57 0.97
C TRP A 939 6.34 -36.45 0.30
N GLN A 940 6.44 -35.63 -0.74
CA GLN A 940 7.71 -35.32 -1.38
C GLN A 940 8.69 -34.67 -0.41
N ARG A 941 8.24 -33.72 0.41
CA ARG A 941 9.07 -33.11 1.47
C ARG A 941 9.51 -34.11 2.52
N LEU A 942 8.61 -34.98 2.98
CA LEU A 942 8.92 -36.02 3.97
C LEU A 942 9.99 -37.00 3.46
N VAL A 943 9.75 -37.60 2.28
CA VAL A 943 10.71 -38.50 1.62
C VAL A 943 12.05 -37.80 1.41
N HIS A 944 12.00 -36.50 1.07
CA HIS A 944 13.18 -35.69 0.86
C HIS A 944 13.94 -35.45 2.17
N GLN A 945 13.30 -34.93 3.22
CA GLN A 945 13.89 -34.71 4.55
C GLN A 945 14.50 -36.00 5.12
N MET A 946 13.83 -37.14 4.94
CA MET A 946 14.41 -38.43 5.30
C MET A 946 15.68 -38.71 4.49
N LYS A 947 15.70 -38.48 3.16
CA LYS A 947 16.92 -38.59 2.34
C LYS A 947 18.03 -37.68 2.87
N LEU A 948 17.70 -36.48 3.33
CA LEU A 948 18.67 -35.53 3.88
C LEU A 948 19.33 -36.06 5.14
N ILE A 949 18.50 -36.54 6.05
CA ILE A 949 18.92 -37.04 7.35
C ILE A 949 19.67 -38.37 7.19
N SER A 950 19.34 -39.19 6.18
CA SER A 950 19.98 -40.50 5.96
C SER A 950 21.38 -40.46 5.35
N LYS A 951 21.71 -39.40 4.59
CA LYS A 951 22.98 -39.26 3.86
C LYS A 951 24.06 -38.78 4.83
N ASP A 952 24.74 -39.73 5.46
CA ASP A 952 26.04 -39.47 6.08
C ASP A 952 27.10 -39.76 5.01
N ARG A 953 27.65 -38.70 4.39
CA ARG A 953 28.98 -38.67 3.72
C ARG A 953 29.27 -37.34 2.99
N ASP A 954 30.38 -36.73 3.38
CA ASP A 954 31.38 -36.01 2.57
C ASP A 954 30.95 -34.89 1.61
N HIS A 955 30.07 -33.99 2.03
CA HIS A 955 29.83 -32.75 1.31
C HIS A 955 30.09 -31.52 2.20
N ARG A 956 31.37 -31.22 2.44
CA ARG A 956 31.81 -29.99 3.13
C ARG A 956 31.58 -28.70 2.31
N LYS A 957 31.38 -28.78 1.00
CA LYS A 957 31.20 -27.59 0.12
C LYS A 957 29.78 -27.01 0.11
N PRO A 958 28.70 -27.82 0.07
CA PRO A 958 27.33 -27.31 0.13
C PRO A 958 26.94 -26.74 1.51
N SER A 959 27.58 -27.19 2.60
CA SER A 959 27.32 -26.61 3.94
C SER A 959 27.80 -25.16 4.01
N GLU A 960 28.96 -24.82 3.43
CA GLU A 960 29.49 -23.44 3.46
C GLU A 960 28.57 -22.43 2.73
N ILE A 961 27.99 -22.80 1.59
CA ILE A 961 27.05 -21.94 0.84
C ILE A 961 25.74 -21.75 1.61
N LEU A 962 25.24 -22.81 2.26
CA LEU A 962 24.04 -22.76 3.10
C LEU A 962 24.28 -21.99 4.41
N ASP A 963 25.43 -22.18 5.04
CA ASP A 963 25.86 -21.47 6.25
C ASP A 963 26.03 -19.97 5.97
N ASP A 964 26.60 -19.61 4.81
CA ASP A 964 26.69 -18.23 4.34
C ASP A 964 25.32 -17.60 4.09
N PHE A 965 24.41 -18.36 3.50
CA PHE A 965 23.05 -17.92 3.24
C PHE A 965 22.28 -17.74 4.54
N ILE A 966 22.42 -18.64 5.50
CA ILE A 966 21.82 -18.52 6.85
C ILE A 966 22.43 -17.34 7.62
N HIS A 967 23.70 -17.01 7.43
CA HIS A 967 24.30 -15.82 8.03
C HIS A 967 23.83 -14.49 7.40
N MET A 968 23.36 -14.51 6.15
CA MET A 968 22.73 -13.35 5.50
C MET A 968 21.32 -13.08 6.04
N VAL A 969 20.55 -14.16 6.25
CA VAL A 969 19.15 -14.14 6.68
C VAL A 969 19.10 -13.86 8.17
#